data_AF-A0A3E0AIX0-F1
#
_entry.id   AF-A0A3E0AIX0-F1
#
_cell.length_a   1.000
_cell.length_b   1.000
_cell.length_c   1.000
_cell.angle_alpha   90.00
_cell.angle_beta   90.00
_cell.angle_gamma   90.00
#
_symmetry.space_group_name_H-M   'P 1'
#
loop_
_entity.id
_entity.type
_entity.pdbx_description
1 polymer ?
#
loop_
_entity_poly.entity_id
_entity_poly.type
_entity_poly.pdbx_seq_one_letter_code
_entity_poly.pdbx_strand_id
1 'polypeptide(L)'
;MNRSKTYRISIWGLLGILGYLGFREFYLVNVFAYVGQQNIWHSKRFIVFLLASVLSAAIYLAFGFLRIIRAKSGFETRKPNLPPVFRWAAAAILVLLPGLIKWVLPLPQNFTFGYWEETLLIYGFSLLVAKLFLKPEDNDGQALLITAALVMASGTGHAILLKLCQVTSYPFTLFWSEGNRFFDYSTMLGSYRYQTLDGGPVFAFITWGMQVPWALPFIFPNLSIGAFRLWYQLVWIIPSLLLGWVAVWKKPHSKYMGLAALVFAGWTFLFLDQGPIYPPLILGALVTVLATRAKLPIGALLIALISYYVRSSRWTWAYSPGLWSALLALLEIEAPGFSKDKIKELIKPVVLGISGYFGGQILLPLLRNLSTSTVKLLPDVVSSTTRQPLLWNRLYPNPTYPPGILYGIMWASLPLVILLIVLAAKRAWKVNWLQRLSMLIISAAFLVVGLIASVKIGGGSNLHNLDNYLVTLVIIATIALLALRDTHYPVTKQPLLVILTCIALVAPVTYTLQGGTRLSLPAQETTNEVMNTINSTVDEYRLKGEILFIDQRQLLTFGMVKDVLLEDDYEKKYLMDQAMADNEDYFKGFYKDLIDSHFVLIVNEPSNYVIRGSESSFGEENDAYVKWVTIPLLCTYEPLYTSREIGVELLVPRQSTPTEAICQDFLAQYAAEGE
;
A
#
# COMPACT_ATOMS: atom_id res chain seq x y z
N MET A 1 -20.74 -36.65 -17.65
CA MET A 1 -21.23 -35.93 -16.45
C MET A 1 -21.69 -34.54 -16.87
N ASN A 2 -22.95 -34.18 -16.61
CA ASN A 2 -23.55 -32.93 -17.08
C ASN A 2 -22.78 -31.72 -16.51
N ARG A 3 -22.25 -30.80 -17.34
CA ARG A 3 -21.29 -29.75 -16.93
C ARG A 3 -21.79 -28.92 -15.71
N SER A 4 -23.10 -28.71 -15.62
CA SER A 4 -23.77 -28.03 -14.49
C SER A 4 -23.61 -28.68 -13.12
N LYS A 5 -23.38 -30.01 -13.05
CA LYS A 5 -23.13 -30.69 -11.77
C LYS A 5 -21.74 -30.39 -11.22
N THR A 6 -20.73 -30.30 -12.09
CA THR A 6 -19.32 -30.13 -11.69
C THR A 6 -19.10 -28.76 -11.04
N TYR A 7 -19.63 -27.69 -11.64
CA TYR A 7 -19.60 -26.34 -11.07
C TYR A 7 -20.22 -26.25 -9.68
N ARG A 8 -21.42 -26.82 -9.51
CA ARG A 8 -22.12 -26.85 -8.22
C ARG A 8 -21.32 -27.60 -7.16
N ILE A 9 -20.70 -28.72 -7.54
CA ILE A 9 -19.83 -29.50 -6.65
C ILE A 9 -18.59 -28.69 -6.26
N SER A 10 -17.94 -27.99 -7.19
CA SER A 10 -16.75 -27.19 -6.90
C SER A 10 -17.03 -26.01 -5.96
N ILE A 11 -18.09 -25.23 -6.21
CA ILE A 11 -18.47 -24.11 -5.31
C ILE A 11 -18.82 -24.62 -3.93
N TRP A 12 -19.55 -25.74 -3.86
CA TRP A 12 -19.98 -26.34 -2.61
C TRP A 12 -18.80 -26.95 -1.84
N GLY A 13 -17.89 -27.63 -2.53
CA GLY A 13 -16.66 -28.15 -1.97
C GLY A 13 -15.77 -27.04 -1.41
N LEU A 14 -15.59 -25.94 -2.16
CA LEU A 14 -14.84 -24.78 -1.68
C LEU A 14 -15.49 -24.15 -0.45
N LEU A 15 -16.83 -24.03 -0.41
CA LEU A 15 -17.54 -23.56 0.79
C LEU A 15 -17.28 -24.47 1.99
N GLY A 16 -17.22 -25.79 1.78
CA GLY A 16 -16.92 -26.76 2.84
C GLY A 16 -15.48 -26.64 3.36
N ILE A 17 -14.50 -26.48 2.47
CA ILE A 17 -13.09 -26.29 2.83
C ILE A 17 -12.91 -24.97 3.60
N LEU A 18 -13.43 -23.86 3.06
CA LEU A 18 -13.36 -22.56 3.75
C LEU A 18 -14.15 -22.58 5.06
N GLY A 19 -15.27 -23.29 5.10
CA GLY A 19 -16.03 -23.55 6.33
C GLY A 19 -15.17 -24.23 7.38
N TYR A 20 -14.54 -25.35 7.03
CA TYR A 20 -13.64 -26.06 7.95
C TYR A 20 -12.49 -25.17 8.44
N LEU A 21 -11.81 -24.47 7.53
CA LEU A 21 -10.69 -23.60 7.89
C LEU A 21 -11.12 -22.43 8.79
N GLY A 22 -12.23 -21.77 8.49
CA GLY A 22 -12.78 -20.68 9.28
C GLY A 22 -13.23 -21.14 10.67
N PHE A 23 -13.97 -22.26 10.78
CA PHE A 23 -14.37 -22.80 12.09
C PHE A 23 -13.17 -23.31 12.90
N ARG A 24 -12.13 -23.86 12.25
CA ARG A 24 -10.89 -24.25 12.92
C ARG A 24 -10.15 -23.04 13.47
N GLU A 25 -10.02 -21.97 12.69
CA GLU A 25 -9.40 -20.72 13.14
C GLU A 25 -10.18 -20.11 14.30
N PHE A 26 -11.51 -20.07 14.20
CA PHE A 26 -12.39 -19.61 15.27
C PHE A 26 -12.18 -20.38 16.57
N TYR A 27 -12.09 -21.70 16.48
CA TYR A 27 -11.78 -22.53 17.62
C TYR A 27 -10.44 -22.14 18.25
N LEU A 28 -9.38 -21.98 17.46
CA LEU A 28 -8.04 -21.66 17.97
C LEU A 28 -7.98 -20.27 18.62
N VAL A 29 -8.54 -19.27 17.94
CA VAL A 29 -8.40 -17.85 18.30
C VAL A 29 -9.42 -17.41 19.35
N ASN A 30 -10.69 -17.82 19.22
CA ASN A 30 -11.78 -17.29 20.05
C ASN A 30 -12.21 -18.24 21.18
N VAL A 31 -11.83 -19.53 21.12
CA VAL A 31 -12.20 -20.53 22.14
C VAL A 31 -10.96 -21.02 22.90
N PHE A 32 -10.01 -21.64 22.20
CA PHE A 32 -8.88 -22.33 22.80
C PHE A 32 -7.95 -21.36 23.54
N ALA A 33 -7.63 -20.21 22.93
CA ALA A 33 -6.76 -19.18 23.52
C ALA A 33 -7.24 -18.66 24.90
N TYR A 34 -8.54 -18.72 25.18
CA TYR A 34 -9.12 -18.18 26.42
C TYR A 34 -9.48 -19.25 27.47
N VAL A 35 -9.66 -20.51 27.06
CA VAL A 35 -10.21 -21.57 27.93
C VAL A 35 -9.13 -22.57 28.36
N GLY A 36 -8.10 -22.80 27.54
CA GLY A 36 -7.10 -23.85 27.76
C GLY A 36 -7.67 -25.28 27.67
N GLN A 37 -6.80 -26.30 27.73
CA GLN A 37 -7.22 -27.70 27.57
C GLN A 37 -8.00 -28.28 28.77
N GLN A 38 -7.67 -27.85 29.98
CA GLN A 38 -8.12 -28.52 31.21
C GLN A 38 -9.62 -28.33 31.53
N ASN A 39 -10.26 -27.26 31.00
CA ASN A 39 -11.64 -26.89 31.34
C ASN A 39 -12.57 -26.77 30.12
N ILE A 40 -12.19 -27.30 28.96
CA ILE A 40 -12.86 -26.99 27.70
C ILE A 40 -14.34 -27.40 27.67
N TRP A 41 -14.68 -28.55 28.25
CA TRP A 41 -16.05 -29.09 28.29
C TRP A 41 -16.99 -28.34 29.23
N HIS A 42 -16.44 -27.59 30.20
CA HIS A 42 -17.21 -26.73 31.10
C HIS A 42 -17.40 -25.31 30.55
N SER A 43 -16.72 -24.96 29.45
CA SER A 43 -16.78 -23.63 28.87
C SER A 43 -18.05 -23.42 28.04
N LYS A 44 -18.83 -22.40 28.43
CA LYS A 44 -19.97 -21.91 27.63
C LYS A 44 -19.56 -21.54 26.21
N ARG A 45 -18.37 -20.95 26.02
CA ARG A 45 -17.85 -20.58 24.69
C ARG A 45 -17.66 -21.82 23.81
N PHE A 46 -17.10 -22.88 24.38
CA PHE A 46 -16.89 -24.14 23.65
C PHE A 46 -18.21 -24.85 23.32
N ILE A 47 -19.17 -24.89 24.26
CA ILE A 47 -20.49 -25.49 24.01
C ILE A 47 -21.23 -24.74 22.89
N VAL A 48 -21.24 -23.40 22.92
CA VAL A 48 -21.84 -22.59 21.86
C VAL A 48 -21.15 -22.82 20.52
N PHE A 49 -19.81 -22.88 20.50
CA PHE A 49 -19.04 -23.21 19.30
C PHE A 49 -19.39 -24.59 18.74
N LEU A 50 -19.51 -25.60 19.60
CA LEU A 50 -19.86 -26.97 19.18
C LEU A 50 -21.26 -27.01 18.56
N LEU A 51 -22.25 -26.39 19.21
CA LEU A 51 -23.61 -26.28 18.70
C LEU A 51 -23.65 -25.56 17.34
N ALA A 52 -22.94 -24.42 17.22
CA ALA A 52 -22.85 -23.67 15.96
C ALA A 52 -22.17 -24.48 14.85
N SER A 53 -21.13 -25.24 15.17
CA SER A 53 -20.41 -26.10 14.24
C SER A 53 -21.28 -27.25 13.75
N VAL A 54 -21.98 -27.95 14.67
CA VAL A 54 -22.91 -29.05 14.34
C VAL A 54 -24.07 -28.53 13.49
N LEU A 55 -24.66 -27.39 13.85
CA LEU A 55 -25.74 -26.78 13.08
C LEU A 55 -25.26 -26.37 11.68
N SER A 56 -24.09 -25.74 11.57
CA SER A 56 -23.51 -25.33 10.29
C SER A 56 -23.17 -26.53 9.40
N ALA A 57 -22.62 -27.60 9.98
CA ALA A 57 -22.35 -28.85 9.29
C ALA A 57 -23.65 -29.53 8.83
N ALA A 58 -24.70 -29.54 9.67
CA ALA A 58 -26.00 -30.08 9.31
C ALA A 58 -26.66 -29.29 8.16
N ILE A 59 -26.63 -27.95 8.22
CA ILE A 59 -27.10 -27.08 7.13
C ILE A 59 -26.30 -27.35 5.85
N TYR A 60 -24.98 -27.46 5.97
CA TYR A 60 -24.12 -27.75 4.83
C TYR A 60 -24.46 -29.12 4.20
N LEU A 61 -24.53 -30.18 5.00
CA LEU A 61 -24.85 -31.52 4.49
C LEU A 61 -26.26 -31.57 3.90
N ALA A 62 -27.27 -30.99 4.57
CA ALA A 62 -28.64 -30.96 4.09
C ALA A 62 -28.78 -30.17 2.77
N PHE A 63 -28.21 -28.97 2.69
CA PHE A 63 -28.29 -28.15 1.49
C PHE A 63 -27.46 -28.72 0.34
N GLY A 64 -26.28 -29.28 0.63
CA GLY A 64 -25.44 -30.01 -0.32
C GLY A 64 -26.14 -31.24 -0.89
N PHE A 65 -26.75 -32.06 -0.03
CA PHE A 65 -27.54 -33.23 -0.44
C PHE A 65 -28.70 -32.83 -1.37
N LEU A 66 -29.46 -31.79 -1.02
CA LEU A 66 -30.57 -31.29 -1.84
C LEU A 66 -30.09 -30.73 -3.18
N ARG A 67 -28.97 -29.99 -3.21
CA ARG A 67 -28.45 -29.32 -4.43
C ARG A 67 -27.67 -30.23 -5.39
N ILE A 68 -26.93 -31.20 -4.85
CA ILE A 68 -26.02 -32.06 -5.62
C ILE A 68 -26.71 -33.36 -6.04
N ILE A 69 -27.50 -33.98 -5.15
CA ILE A 69 -28.07 -35.32 -5.35
C ILE A 69 -29.51 -35.24 -5.88
N ARG A 70 -30.39 -34.46 -5.24
CA ARG A 70 -31.78 -34.26 -5.72
C ARG A 70 -31.83 -33.14 -6.77
N ALA A 71 -31.34 -33.42 -7.98
CA ALA A 71 -31.36 -32.46 -9.10
C ALA A 71 -32.77 -32.04 -9.61
N LYS A 72 -33.86 -32.37 -8.89
CA LYS A 72 -35.23 -31.95 -9.21
C LYS A 72 -35.63 -30.69 -8.42
N SER A 73 -35.64 -29.56 -9.14
CA SER A 73 -36.72 -28.55 -9.22
C SER A 73 -37.62 -28.19 -8.02
N GLY A 74 -37.27 -28.45 -6.75
CA GLY A 74 -38.08 -28.04 -5.59
C GLY A 74 -37.88 -26.57 -5.18
N PHE A 75 -36.77 -25.97 -5.60
CA PHE A 75 -36.54 -24.54 -5.59
C PHE A 75 -36.04 -24.18 -6.99
N GLU A 76 -36.94 -24.20 -7.98
CA GLU A 76 -36.82 -23.17 -9.00
C GLU A 76 -36.80 -21.87 -8.21
N THR A 77 -35.62 -21.26 -8.13
CA THR A 77 -35.45 -19.98 -7.46
C THR A 77 -36.34 -19.01 -8.22
N ARG A 78 -37.60 -18.84 -7.78
CA ARG A 78 -38.40 -17.67 -8.10
C ARG A 78 -37.42 -16.53 -7.91
N LYS A 79 -37.06 -15.86 -9.01
CA LYS A 79 -36.24 -14.66 -8.92
C LYS A 79 -36.89 -13.83 -7.81
N PRO A 80 -36.15 -13.40 -6.78
CA PRO A 80 -36.71 -12.47 -5.85
C PRO A 80 -37.32 -11.36 -6.70
N ASN A 81 -38.62 -11.10 -6.55
CA ASN A 81 -39.33 -10.10 -7.36
C ASN A 81 -38.98 -8.69 -6.85
N LEU A 82 -37.67 -8.47 -6.68
CA LEU A 82 -37.05 -7.27 -6.16
C LEU A 82 -36.73 -6.37 -7.36
N PRO A 83 -37.20 -5.11 -7.34
CA PRO A 83 -36.79 -4.11 -8.32
C PRO A 83 -35.25 -4.01 -8.41
N PRO A 84 -34.69 -3.64 -9.57
CA PRO A 84 -33.24 -3.58 -9.77
C PRO A 84 -32.51 -2.73 -8.73
N VAL A 85 -33.10 -1.61 -8.29
CA VAL A 85 -32.53 -0.71 -7.28
C VAL A 85 -32.30 -1.44 -5.95
N PHE A 86 -33.29 -2.19 -5.46
CA PHE A 86 -33.15 -2.96 -4.21
C PHE A 86 -32.17 -4.13 -4.34
N ARG A 87 -32.06 -4.75 -5.52
CA ARG A 87 -31.03 -5.77 -5.77
C ARG A 87 -29.62 -5.19 -5.69
N TRP A 88 -29.39 -4.03 -6.30
CA TRP A 88 -28.10 -3.34 -6.23
C TRP A 88 -27.80 -2.82 -4.82
N ALA A 89 -28.79 -2.29 -4.11
CA ALA A 89 -28.63 -1.89 -2.71
C ALA A 89 -28.26 -3.08 -1.80
N ALA A 90 -29.00 -4.18 -1.91
CA ALA A 90 -28.68 -5.41 -1.17
C ALA A 90 -27.29 -5.95 -1.54
N ALA A 91 -26.91 -5.91 -2.82
CA ALA A 91 -25.59 -6.31 -3.27
C ALA A 91 -24.49 -5.44 -2.65
N ALA A 92 -24.65 -4.12 -2.66
CA ALA A 92 -23.69 -3.19 -2.06
C ALA A 92 -23.51 -3.47 -0.55
N ILE A 93 -24.61 -3.63 0.18
CA ILE A 93 -24.57 -3.94 1.61
C ILE A 93 -23.85 -5.26 1.88
N LEU A 94 -24.26 -6.35 1.21
CA LEU A 94 -23.68 -7.67 1.45
C LEU A 94 -22.20 -7.76 1.02
N VAL A 95 -21.79 -7.05 -0.02
CA VAL A 95 -20.39 -6.97 -0.47
C VAL A 95 -19.53 -6.24 0.56
N LEU A 96 -20.04 -5.19 1.18
CA LEU A 96 -19.33 -4.41 2.21
C LEU A 96 -19.37 -5.08 3.60
N LEU A 97 -20.36 -5.95 3.85
CA LEU A 97 -20.64 -6.49 5.17
C LEU A 97 -19.44 -7.21 5.84
N PRO A 98 -18.62 -8.03 5.14
CA PRO A 98 -17.42 -8.59 5.75
C PRO A 98 -16.45 -7.54 6.29
N GLY A 99 -16.18 -6.48 5.52
CA GLY A 99 -15.33 -5.38 5.95
C GLY A 99 -15.96 -4.56 7.07
N LEU A 100 -17.28 -4.33 7.02
CA LEU A 100 -18.01 -3.66 8.11
C LEU A 100 -17.95 -4.47 9.40
N ILE A 101 -18.16 -5.78 9.34
CA ILE A 101 -18.04 -6.69 10.48
C ILE A 101 -16.62 -6.65 11.05
N LYS A 102 -15.59 -6.69 10.20
CA LYS A 102 -14.20 -6.71 10.66
C LYS A 102 -13.76 -5.38 11.26
N TRP A 103 -14.09 -4.25 10.63
CA TRP A 103 -13.46 -2.95 10.94
C TRP A 103 -14.36 -1.96 11.68
N VAL A 104 -15.69 -2.03 11.51
CA VAL A 104 -16.61 -0.97 11.95
C VAL A 104 -17.57 -1.42 13.03
N LEU A 105 -18.24 -2.56 12.85
CA LEU A 105 -19.28 -3.01 13.76
C LEU A 105 -18.69 -3.42 15.11
N PRO A 106 -19.34 -3.10 16.23
CA PRO A 106 -18.85 -3.46 17.55
C PRO A 106 -18.76 -4.98 17.70
N LEU A 107 -17.63 -5.46 18.21
CA LEU A 107 -17.42 -6.87 18.56
C LEU A 107 -17.14 -6.97 20.06
N PRO A 108 -17.41 -8.12 20.69
CA PRO A 108 -17.00 -8.36 22.06
C PRO A 108 -15.49 -8.14 22.24
N GLN A 109 -15.07 -7.59 23.39
CA GLN A 109 -13.67 -7.20 23.67
C GLN A 109 -12.63 -8.34 23.53
N ASN A 110 -13.08 -9.60 23.55
CA ASN A 110 -12.24 -10.80 23.44
C ASN A 110 -12.55 -11.62 22.17
N PHE A 111 -12.99 -10.95 21.12
CA PHE A 111 -13.39 -11.59 19.87
C PHE A 111 -12.62 -10.97 18.71
N THR A 112 -11.95 -11.82 17.93
CA THR A 112 -11.18 -11.39 16.77
C THR A 112 -11.47 -12.28 15.58
N PHE A 113 -11.78 -11.65 14.44
CA PHE A 113 -11.86 -12.36 13.17
C PHE A 113 -10.46 -12.65 12.63
N GLY A 114 -10.22 -13.90 12.26
CA GLY A 114 -9.00 -14.35 11.61
C GLY A 114 -9.09 -14.35 10.08
N TYR A 115 -8.00 -14.75 9.44
CA TYR A 115 -7.83 -14.71 7.98
C TYR A 115 -8.84 -15.63 7.26
N TRP A 116 -9.02 -16.86 7.75
CA TRP A 116 -9.91 -17.85 7.14
C TRP A 116 -11.38 -17.56 7.41
N GLU A 117 -11.69 -17.03 8.59
CA GLU A 117 -13.04 -16.56 8.91
C GLU A 117 -13.48 -15.44 7.97
N GLU A 118 -12.62 -14.45 7.73
CA GLU A 118 -12.90 -13.34 6.80
C GLU A 118 -13.03 -13.85 5.37
N THR A 119 -12.15 -14.75 4.94
CA THR A 119 -12.22 -15.38 3.61
C THR A 119 -13.56 -16.11 3.43
N LEU A 120 -14.02 -16.84 4.46
CA LEU A 120 -15.31 -17.53 4.47
C LEU A 120 -16.48 -16.53 4.37
N LEU A 121 -16.46 -15.43 5.14
CA LEU A 121 -17.49 -14.40 5.08
C LEU A 121 -17.56 -13.75 3.69
N ILE A 122 -16.43 -13.30 3.16
CA ILE A 122 -16.32 -12.72 1.82
C ILE A 122 -16.89 -13.66 0.77
N TYR A 123 -16.48 -14.93 0.78
CA TYR A 123 -16.96 -15.91 -0.17
C TYR A 123 -18.45 -16.21 0.00
N GLY A 124 -18.91 -16.42 1.25
CA GLY A 124 -20.30 -16.71 1.57
C GLY A 124 -21.26 -15.60 1.15
N PHE A 125 -20.96 -14.34 1.49
CA PHE A 125 -21.77 -13.21 1.07
C PHE A 125 -21.73 -12.98 -0.44
N SER A 126 -20.59 -13.21 -1.08
CA SER A 126 -20.49 -13.15 -2.55
C SER A 126 -21.36 -14.19 -3.24
N LEU A 127 -21.50 -15.40 -2.68
CA LEU A 127 -22.43 -16.42 -3.17
C LEU A 127 -23.89 -15.99 -3.00
N LEU A 128 -24.24 -15.33 -1.90
CA LEU A 128 -25.59 -14.78 -1.70
C LEU A 128 -25.91 -13.69 -2.72
N VAL A 129 -24.97 -12.78 -2.95
CA VAL A 129 -25.11 -11.69 -3.94
C VAL A 129 -25.20 -12.26 -5.36
N ALA A 130 -24.40 -13.28 -5.68
CA ALA A 130 -24.44 -13.92 -7.01
C ALA A 130 -25.84 -14.45 -7.35
N LYS A 131 -26.58 -15.00 -6.37
CA LYS A 131 -27.98 -15.45 -6.58
C LYS A 131 -28.94 -14.34 -7.00
N LEU A 132 -28.64 -13.06 -6.72
CA LEU A 132 -29.47 -11.92 -7.12
C LEU A 132 -29.31 -11.55 -8.60
N PHE A 133 -28.17 -11.91 -9.21
CA PHE A 133 -27.80 -11.50 -10.57
C PHE A 133 -27.75 -12.65 -11.58
N LEU A 134 -27.43 -13.87 -11.13
CA LEU A 134 -27.38 -15.04 -12.01
C LEU A 134 -28.75 -15.34 -12.61
N LYS A 135 -28.75 -15.62 -13.91
CA LYS A 135 -29.94 -15.98 -14.67
C LYS A 135 -29.94 -17.47 -15.01
N PRO A 136 -31.12 -18.09 -15.22
CA PRO A 136 -31.21 -19.51 -15.61
C PRO A 136 -30.42 -19.85 -16.88
N GLU A 137 -30.30 -18.91 -17.80
CA GLU A 137 -29.57 -19.04 -19.06
C GLU A 137 -28.04 -18.86 -18.95
N ASP A 138 -27.52 -18.39 -17.80
CA ASP A 138 -26.08 -18.20 -17.61
C ASP A 138 -25.38 -19.56 -17.50
N ASN A 139 -24.26 -19.70 -18.21
CA ASN A 139 -23.44 -20.90 -18.14
C ASN A 139 -22.56 -20.93 -16.86
N ASP A 140 -22.07 -22.10 -16.50
CA ASP A 140 -21.23 -22.31 -15.31
C ASP A 140 -20.01 -21.37 -15.27
N GLY A 141 -19.40 -21.08 -16.42
CA GLY A 141 -18.24 -20.19 -16.51
C GLY A 141 -18.59 -18.72 -16.23
N GLN A 142 -19.74 -18.24 -16.71
CA GLN A 142 -20.28 -16.92 -16.34
C GLN A 142 -20.55 -16.84 -14.84
N ALA A 143 -21.12 -17.91 -14.28
CA ALA A 143 -21.45 -17.95 -12.87
C ALA A 143 -20.19 -17.88 -11.98
N LEU A 144 -19.13 -18.63 -12.31
CA LEU A 144 -17.83 -18.54 -11.63
C LEU A 144 -17.22 -17.14 -11.71
N LEU A 145 -17.23 -16.52 -12.89
CA LEU A 145 -16.64 -15.19 -13.08
C LEU A 145 -17.41 -14.11 -12.32
N ILE A 146 -18.75 -14.17 -12.30
CA ILE A 146 -19.58 -13.26 -11.51
C ILE A 146 -19.28 -13.42 -10.02
N THR A 147 -19.22 -14.66 -9.51
CA THR A 147 -18.87 -14.91 -8.11
C THR A 147 -17.46 -14.41 -7.78
N ALA A 148 -16.47 -14.67 -8.63
CA ALA A 148 -15.10 -14.19 -8.42
C ALA A 148 -15.01 -12.65 -8.45
N ALA A 149 -15.74 -11.99 -9.35
CA ALA A 149 -15.83 -10.54 -9.38
C ALA A 149 -16.49 -9.96 -8.12
N LEU A 150 -17.49 -10.65 -7.54
CA LEU A 150 -18.12 -10.26 -6.28
C LEU A 150 -17.20 -10.47 -5.08
N VAL A 151 -16.42 -11.56 -5.06
CA VAL A 151 -15.36 -11.78 -4.05
C VAL A 151 -14.33 -10.66 -4.12
N MET A 152 -13.88 -10.31 -5.33
CA MET A 152 -12.98 -9.19 -5.58
C MET A 152 -13.58 -7.84 -5.12
N ALA A 153 -14.86 -7.58 -5.44
CA ALA A 153 -15.55 -6.38 -4.98
C ALA A 153 -15.66 -6.31 -3.45
N SER A 154 -15.87 -7.45 -2.79
CA SER A 154 -15.95 -7.52 -1.34
C SER A 154 -14.58 -7.31 -0.69
N GLY A 155 -13.51 -7.88 -1.27
CA GLY A 155 -12.13 -7.55 -0.90
C GLY A 155 -11.80 -6.07 -1.09
N THR A 156 -12.27 -5.46 -2.18
CA THR A 156 -12.09 -4.02 -2.46
C THR A 156 -12.76 -3.18 -1.39
N GLY A 157 -14.01 -3.52 -1.04
CA GLY A 157 -14.74 -2.88 0.05
C GLY A 157 -14.05 -3.04 1.40
N HIS A 158 -13.54 -4.24 1.68
CA HIS A 158 -12.76 -4.52 2.88
C HIS A 158 -11.51 -3.63 2.98
N ALA A 159 -10.69 -3.55 1.93
CA ALA A 159 -9.48 -2.72 1.90
C ALA A 159 -9.79 -1.22 2.06
N ILE A 160 -10.86 -0.73 1.41
CA ILE A 160 -11.29 0.66 1.54
C ILE A 160 -11.73 0.95 2.98
N LEU A 161 -12.53 0.08 3.59
CA LEU A 161 -12.99 0.24 4.96
C LEU A 161 -11.82 0.23 5.96
N LEU A 162 -10.84 -0.66 5.78
CA LEU A 162 -9.62 -0.69 6.60
C LEU A 162 -8.91 0.68 6.59
N LYS A 163 -8.73 1.28 5.41
CA LYS A 163 -8.12 2.61 5.27
C LYS A 163 -8.99 3.70 5.89
N LEU A 164 -10.31 3.68 5.65
CA LEU A 164 -11.24 4.69 6.17
C LEU A 164 -11.41 4.64 7.70
N CYS A 165 -11.17 3.48 8.35
CA CYS A 165 -11.13 3.39 9.81
C CYS A 165 -10.00 4.19 10.45
N GLN A 166 -8.97 4.58 9.69
CA GLN A 166 -7.90 5.47 10.15
C GLN A 166 -8.31 6.95 10.15
N VAL A 167 -9.50 7.29 9.67
CA VAL A 167 -9.99 8.68 9.64
C VAL A 167 -10.53 9.05 11.02
N THR A 168 -9.66 9.59 11.88
CA THR A 168 -9.98 9.99 13.24
C THR A 168 -9.46 11.40 13.54
N SER A 169 -10.09 12.08 14.50
CA SER A 169 -9.61 13.36 15.04
C SER A 169 -8.60 13.20 16.19
N TYR A 170 -8.06 12.00 16.39
CA TYR A 170 -7.08 11.70 17.43
C TYR A 170 -5.80 12.53 17.21
N PRO A 171 -5.26 13.24 18.21
CA PRO A 171 -4.18 14.21 17.99
C PRO A 171 -2.81 13.57 17.66
N PHE A 172 -2.53 12.38 18.18
CA PHE A 172 -1.25 11.71 18.03
C PHE A 172 -1.20 10.80 16.80
N THR A 173 0.00 10.31 16.48
CA THR A 173 0.26 9.42 15.35
C THR A 173 -0.44 8.07 15.52
N LEU A 174 -0.98 7.51 14.43
CA LEU A 174 -1.62 6.18 14.41
C LEU A 174 -0.63 5.07 14.06
N PHE A 175 0.50 5.43 13.45
CA PHE A 175 1.55 4.52 13.04
C PHE A 175 2.87 5.28 12.88
N TRP A 176 3.96 4.52 12.69
CA TRP A 176 5.31 5.04 12.61
C TRP A 176 5.43 6.18 11.58
N SER A 177 5.90 7.35 12.04
CA SER A 177 6.16 8.56 11.25
C SER A 177 4.94 9.23 10.59
N GLU A 178 3.70 8.85 10.91
CA GLU A 178 2.50 9.51 10.34
C GLU A 178 2.58 11.03 10.53
N GLY A 179 2.95 11.45 11.73
CA GLY A 179 3.05 12.84 12.14
C GLY A 179 4.04 13.64 11.31
N ASN A 180 5.28 13.16 11.22
CA ASN A 180 6.32 13.78 10.39
C ASN A 180 5.94 13.80 8.90
N ARG A 181 5.22 12.78 8.39
CA ARG A 181 4.71 12.80 7.01
C ARG A 181 3.68 13.90 6.81
N PHE A 182 2.80 14.13 7.78
CA PHE A 182 1.80 15.20 7.69
C PHE A 182 2.46 16.57 7.69
N PHE A 183 3.48 16.75 8.52
CA PHE A 183 4.36 17.92 8.48
C PHE A 183 4.99 18.09 7.10
N ASP A 184 5.68 17.08 6.58
CA ASP A 184 6.29 17.07 5.25
C ASP A 184 5.32 17.47 4.13
N TYR A 185 4.09 16.96 4.13
CA TYR A 185 3.09 17.32 3.11
C TYR A 185 2.58 18.74 3.24
N SER A 186 2.57 19.28 4.45
CA SER A 186 2.07 20.62 4.73
C SER A 186 3.01 21.73 4.28
N THR A 187 4.33 21.51 4.24
CA THR A 187 5.29 22.60 4.01
C THR A 187 5.13 23.25 2.62
N MET A 188 4.65 22.52 1.62
CA MET A 188 4.50 23.05 0.25
C MET A 188 3.40 24.12 0.12
N LEU A 189 2.22 23.91 0.70
CA LEU A 189 1.05 24.81 0.57
C LEU A 189 0.54 25.35 1.91
N GLY A 190 1.17 24.94 3.00
CA GLY A 190 0.82 25.22 4.38
C GLY A 190 2.00 25.72 5.22
N SER A 191 3.09 26.18 4.61
CA SER A 191 4.26 26.73 5.33
C SER A 191 3.91 27.89 6.26
N TYR A 192 2.85 28.65 5.96
CA TYR A 192 2.32 29.72 6.82
C TYR A 192 1.90 29.26 8.23
N ARG A 193 1.85 27.96 8.47
CA ARG A 193 1.53 27.35 9.77
C ARG A 193 2.73 27.31 10.72
N TYR A 194 3.92 27.61 10.22
CA TYR A 194 5.18 27.51 10.96
C TYR A 194 5.87 28.86 11.05
N GLN A 195 6.66 29.02 12.10
CA GLN A 195 7.60 30.13 12.26
C GLN A 195 8.98 29.51 12.41
N THR A 196 9.87 29.72 11.44
CA THR A 196 11.26 29.22 11.49
C THR A 196 12.14 30.22 12.24
N LEU A 197 13.23 29.73 12.83
CA LEU A 197 14.17 30.55 13.61
C LEU A 197 14.80 31.67 12.77
N ASP A 198 15.13 31.39 11.51
CA ASP A 198 15.79 32.30 10.58
C ASP A 198 14.81 33.05 9.64
N GLY A 199 13.51 32.77 9.74
CA GLY A 199 12.49 33.25 8.80
C GLY A 199 12.62 32.64 7.39
N GLY A 200 13.45 31.62 7.22
CA GLY A 200 13.71 30.90 5.99
C GLY A 200 12.59 29.91 5.62
N PRO A 201 12.68 29.28 4.43
CA PRO A 201 11.73 28.27 4.00
C PRO A 201 11.86 26.99 4.85
N VAL A 202 10.73 26.46 5.29
CA VAL A 202 10.68 25.21 6.07
C VAL A 202 11.25 24.04 5.26
N PHE A 203 12.26 23.37 5.81
CA PHE A 203 12.82 22.13 5.27
C PHE A 203 11.81 21.00 5.33
N ALA A 204 11.73 20.23 4.24
CA ALA A 204 10.96 19.00 4.17
C ALA A 204 11.83 17.88 3.65
N PHE A 205 11.81 16.74 4.34
CA PHE A 205 12.63 15.60 3.97
C PHE A 205 12.22 14.99 2.63
N ILE A 206 10.96 15.18 2.22
CA ILE A 206 10.44 14.68 0.94
C ILE A 206 10.51 15.73 -0.17
N THR A 207 10.66 15.23 -1.40
CA THR A 207 10.62 16.05 -2.61
C THR A 207 9.24 16.66 -2.89
N TRP A 208 9.21 17.78 -3.62
CA TRP A 208 7.97 18.41 -4.09
C TRP A 208 7.05 17.44 -4.86
N GLY A 209 7.64 16.54 -5.67
CA GLY A 209 6.88 15.57 -6.44
C GLY A 209 6.13 14.56 -5.56
N MET A 210 6.65 14.28 -4.36
CA MET A 210 5.97 13.48 -3.34
C MET A 210 4.94 14.30 -2.56
N GLN A 211 5.14 15.61 -2.37
CA GLN A 211 4.21 16.46 -1.62
C GLN A 211 2.88 16.69 -2.35
N VAL A 212 2.94 16.93 -3.67
CA VAL A 212 1.80 17.43 -4.47
C VAL A 212 0.47 16.71 -4.22
N PRO A 213 0.37 15.35 -4.23
CA PRO A 213 -0.92 14.69 -4.05
C PRO A 213 -1.56 14.95 -2.68
N TRP A 214 -0.75 15.18 -1.65
CA TRP A 214 -1.20 15.39 -0.28
C TRP A 214 -1.23 16.87 0.12
N ALA A 215 -0.52 17.76 -0.56
CA ALA A 215 -0.41 19.16 -0.14
C ALA A 215 -1.73 19.96 -0.28
N LEU A 216 -2.62 19.58 -1.22
CA LEU A 216 -3.79 20.38 -1.61
C LEU A 216 -4.69 20.88 -0.46
N PRO A 217 -5.04 20.08 0.56
CA PRO A 217 -5.89 20.56 1.65
C PRO A 217 -5.26 21.66 2.50
N PHE A 218 -3.93 21.81 2.50
CA PHE A 218 -3.23 22.81 3.31
C PHE A 218 -3.40 24.25 2.80
N ILE A 219 -4.01 24.45 1.63
CA ILE A 219 -4.49 25.77 1.20
C ILE A 219 -5.53 26.34 2.20
N PHE A 220 -6.27 25.47 2.91
CA PHE A 220 -7.23 25.89 3.91
C PHE A 220 -6.56 26.12 5.28
N PRO A 221 -6.68 27.31 5.91
CA PRO A 221 -6.04 27.62 7.19
C PRO A 221 -6.62 26.84 8.37
N ASN A 222 -7.90 26.49 8.34
CA ASN A 222 -8.58 25.78 9.44
C ASN A 222 -8.73 24.28 9.19
N LEU A 223 -7.78 23.66 8.49
CA LEU A 223 -7.76 22.21 8.25
C LEU A 223 -7.53 21.44 9.56
N SER A 224 -8.41 20.50 9.88
CA SER A 224 -8.25 19.58 11.02
C SER A 224 -7.49 18.31 10.64
N ILE A 225 -6.86 17.66 11.63
CA ILE A 225 -6.16 16.38 11.42
C ILE A 225 -7.09 15.29 10.85
N GLY A 226 -8.36 15.25 11.30
CA GLY A 226 -9.34 14.29 10.80
C GLY A 226 -9.72 14.52 9.34
N ALA A 227 -9.90 15.78 8.93
CA ALA A 227 -10.14 16.14 7.54
C ALA A 227 -8.92 15.80 6.67
N PHE A 228 -7.70 16.03 7.17
CA PHE A 228 -6.50 15.67 6.45
C PHE A 228 -6.31 14.15 6.35
N ARG A 229 -6.59 13.38 7.41
CA ARG A 229 -6.57 11.91 7.35
C ARG A 229 -7.56 11.36 6.33
N LEU A 230 -8.75 11.95 6.20
CA LEU A 230 -9.68 11.59 5.12
C LEU A 230 -9.02 11.80 3.75
N TRP A 231 -8.48 13.00 3.49
CA TRP A 231 -7.79 13.27 2.24
C TRP A 231 -6.62 12.30 2.00
N TYR A 232 -5.81 12.06 3.03
CA TYR A 232 -4.68 11.15 3.00
C TYR A 232 -5.09 9.76 2.51
N GLN A 233 -6.17 9.19 3.06
CA GLN A 233 -6.68 7.88 2.65
C GLN A 233 -7.30 7.91 1.25
N LEU A 234 -8.00 8.99 0.88
CA LEU A 234 -8.55 9.15 -0.46
C LEU A 234 -7.46 9.19 -1.54
N VAL A 235 -6.31 9.81 -1.26
CA VAL A 235 -5.15 9.84 -2.16
C VAL A 235 -4.54 8.45 -2.35
N TRP A 236 -4.64 7.54 -1.37
CA TRP A 236 -4.24 6.14 -1.53
C TRP A 236 -5.26 5.29 -2.32
N ILE A 237 -6.55 5.66 -2.30
CA ILE A 237 -7.64 4.87 -2.89
C ILE A 237 -7.94 5.31 -4.34
N ILE A 238 -8.20 6.60 -4.54
CA ILE A 238 -8.79 7.15 -5.77
C ILE A 238 -7.86 6.96 -6.99
N PRO A 239 -6.55 7.28 -6.94
CA PRO A 239 -5.70 7.20 -8.13
C PRO A 239 -5.65 5.80 -8.75
N SER A 240 -5.58 4.74 -7.94
CA SER A 240 -5.55 3.37 -8.44
C SER A 240 -6.87 2.94 -9.07
N LEU A 241 -8.00 3.33 -8.45
CA LEU A 241 -9.33 3.11 -9.03
C LEU A 241 -9.47 3.84 -10.37
N LEU A 242 -9.03 5.09 -10.43
CA LEU A 242 -9.07 5.90 -11.65
C LEU A 242 -8.17 5.31 -12.75
N LEU A 243 -6.97 4.85 -12.41
CA LEU A 243 -6.08 4.16 -13.36
C LEU A 243 -6.78 2.97 -14.00
N GLY A 244 -7.34 2.06 -13.19
CA GLY A 244 -8.04 0.88 -13.73
C GLY A 244 -9.28 1.26 -14.55
N TRP A 245 -10.07 2.22 -14.08
CA TRP A 245 -11.25 2.70 -14.81
C TRP A 245 -10.87 3.26 -16.18
N VAL A 246 -9.94 4.22 -16.21
CA VAL A 246 -9.50 4.89 -17.44
C VAL A 246 -8.81 3.92 -18.39
N ALA A 247 -8.03 2.97 -17.87
CA ALA A 247 -7.35 1.94 -18.64
C ALA A 247 -8.31 1.11 -19.50
N VAL A 248 -9.48 0.73 -18.97
CA VAL A 248 -10.47 -0.07 -19.70
C VAL A 248 -11.51 0.78 -20.45
N TRP A 249 -11.81 1.99 -19.95
CA TRP A 249 -12.80 2.89 -20.55
C TRP A 249 -12.29 3.51 -21.86
N LYS A 250 -12.31 2.70 -22.93
CA LYS A 250 -11.83 3.06 -24.28
C LYS A 250 -12.93 2.83 -25.31
N LYS A 251 -13.12 3.78 -26.24
CA LYS A 251 -14.06 3.67 -27.37
C LYS A 251 -13.65 2.55 -28.35
N PRO A 252 -14.61 1.93 -29.07
CA PRO A 252 -16.07 2.09 -28.94
C PRO A 252 -16.60 1.46 -27.64
N HIS A 253 -17.64 2.07 -27.06
CA HIS A 253 -18.22 1.56 -25.82
C HIS A 253 -19.20 0.42 -26.09
N SER A 254 -18.96 -0.74 -25.48
CA SER A 254 -19.93 -1.83 -25.41
C SER A 254 -20.93 -1.59 -24.27
N LYS A 255 -22.09 -2.24 -24.33
CA LYS A 255 -23.13 -2.17 -23.28
C LYS A 255 -22.60 -2.45 -21.86
N TYR A 256 -21.56 -3.28 -21.74
CA TYR A 256 -20.99 -3.73 -20.46
C TYR A 256 -19.68 -3.02 -20.09
N MET A 257 -19.25 -2.03 -20.88
CA MET A 257 -17.96 -1.36 -20.67
C MET A 257 -17.82 -0.76 -19.26
N GLY A 258 -18.86 -0.11 -18.77
CA GLY A 258 -18.80 0.52 -17.44
C GLY A 258 -18.69 -0.49 -16.31
N LEU A 259 -19.36 -1.64 -16.43
CA LEU A 259 -19.19 -2.71 -15.45
C LEU A 259 -17.79 -3.33 -15.53
N ALA A 260 -17.27 -3.56 -16.73
CA ALA A 260 -15.91 -4.06 -16.91
C ALA A 260 -14.85 -3.08 -16.36
N ALA A 261 -15.03 -1.78 -16.61
CA ALA A 261 -14.17 -0.72 -16.07
C ALA A 261 -14.28 -0.63 -14.54
N LEU A 262 -15.47 -0.80 -13.96
CA LEU A 262 -15.64 -0.83 -12.50
C LEU A 262 -14.95 -2.03 -11.86
N VAL A 263 -15.13 -3.23 -12.44
CA VAL A 263 -14.48 -4.45 -11.97
C VAL A 263 -12.97 -4.33 -12.08
N PHE A 264 -12.46 -3.81 -13.20
CA PHE A 264 -11.03 -3.63 -13.40
C PHE A 264 -10.45 -2.50 -12.53
N ALA A 265 -11.22 -1.46 -12.21
CA ALA A 265 -10.85 -0.42 -11.25
C ALA A 265 -10.63 -1.00 -9.84
N GLY A 266 -11.61 -1.74 -9.32
CA GLY A 266 -11.49 -2.41 -8.02
C GLY A 266 -10.33 -3.41 -7.99
N TRP A 267 -10.18 -4.20 -9.07
CA TRP A 267 -9.06 -5.13 -9.20
C TRP A 267 -7.71 -4.41 -9.26
N THR A 268 -7.59 -3.30 -10.01
CA THR A 268 -6.36 -2.50 -10.09
C THR A 268 -6.00 -1.92 -8.73
N PHE A 269 -6.98 -1.40 -7.99
CA PHE A 269 -6.77 -0.91 -6.63
C PHE A 269 -6.22 -2.02 -5.72
N LEU A 270 -6.91 -3.17 -5.63
CA LEU A 270 -6.44 -4.29 -4.81
C LEU A 270 -5.07 -4.82 -5.25
N PHE A 271 -4.87 -4.97 -6.56
CA PHE A 271 -3.64 -5.53 -7.10
C PHE A 271 -2.42 -4.66 -6.77
N LEU A 272 -2.55 -3.33 -6.87
CA LEU A 272 -1.48 -2.38 -6.54
C LEU A 272 -1.36 -2.14 -5.03
N ASP A 273 -2.41 -2.33 -4.23
CA ASP A 273 -2.34 -2.25 -2.77
C ASP A 273 -1.47 -3.37 -2.16
N GLN A 274 -1.24 -4.47 -2.89
CA GLN A 274 -0.33 -5.55 -2.47
C GLN A 274 1.12 -5.08 -2.27
N GLY A 275 1.55 -4.07 -3.03
CA GLY A 275 2.87 -3.46 -2.88
C GLY A 275 2.70 -1.96 -2.74
N PRO A 276 2.31 -1.44 -1.56
CA PRO A 276 1.64 -0.14 -1.38
C PRO A 276 2.25 0.97 -2.26
N ILE A 277 1.72 1.10 -3.49
CA ILE A 277 2.37 1.91 -4.52
C ILE A 277 2.01 3.36 -4.30
N TYR A 278 3.03 4.20 -4.25
CA TYR A 278 2.87 5.63 -4.03
C TYR A 278 2.03 6.30 -5.16
N PRO A 279 1.00 7.09 -4.79
CA PRO A 279 0.14 7.83 -5.70
C PRO A 279 0.82 8.65 -6.80
N PRO A 280 1.97 9.35 -6.61
CA PRO A 280 2.66 10.02 -7.72
C PRO A 280 2.96 9.12 -8.91
N LEU A 281 3.40 7.87 -8.68
CA LEU A 281 3.67 6.92 -9.76
C LEU A 281 2.39 6.47 -10.46
N ILE A 282 1.32 6.23 -9.69
CA ILE A 282 0.01 5.84 -10.22
C ILE A 282 -0.60 6.97 -11.06
N LEU A 283 -0.49 8.22 -10.62
CA LEU A 283 -0.84 9.40 -11.41
C LEU A 283 0.01 9.46 -12.70
N GLY A 284 1.30 9.13 -12.59
CA GLY A 284 2.20 8.94 -13.73
C GLY A 284 1.67 7.95 -14.76
N ALA A 285 1.25 6.77 -14.30
CA ALA A 285 0.67 5.73 -15.14
C ALA A 285 -0.68 6.15 -15.74
N LEU A 286 -1.54 6.82 -14.97
CA LEU A 286 -2.83 7.34 -15.42
C LEU A 286 -2.67 8.32 -16.58
N VAL A 287 -1.79 9.32 -16.42
CA VAL A 287 -1.48 10.29 -17.48
C VAL A 287 -0.82 9.59 -18.67
N THR A 288 0.02 8.58 -18.46
CA THR A 288 0.62 7.78 -19.54
C THR A 288 -0.44 7.09 -20.40
N VAL A 289 -1.43 6.45 -19.78
CA VAL A 289 -2.56 5.81 -20.49
C VAL A 289 -3.38 6.84 -21.28
N LEU A 290 -3.57 8.04 -20.75
CA LEU A 290 -4.28 9.11 -21.46
C LEU A 290 -3.44 9.69 -22.61
N ALA A 291 -2.16 9.95 -22.39
CA ALA A 291 -1.24 10.53 -23.35
C ALA A 291 -1.01 9.62 -24.56
N THR A 292 -0.93 8.31 -24.36
CA THR A 292 -0.81 7.32 -25.46
C THR A 292 -2.04 7.29 -26.37
N ARG A 293 -3.22 7.67 -25.87
CA ARG A 293 -4.45 7.80 -26.66
C ARG A 293 -4.56 9.14 -27.39
N ALA A 294 -3.77 10.14 -27.00
CA ALA A 294 -3.75 11.44 -27.64
C ALA A 294 -3.03 11.41 -29.00
N LYS A 295 -3.15 12.50 -29.77
CA LYS A 295 -2.34 12.71 -30.98
C LYS A 295 -0.86 12.79 -30.60
N LEU A 296 0.02 12.31 -31.48
CA LEU A 296 1.44 12.13 -31.16
C LEU A 296 2.14 13.35 -30.54
N PRO A 297 2.00 14.60 -31.03
CA PRO A 297 2.68 15.75 -30.42
C PRO A 297 2.21 16.03 -28.98
N ILE A 298 0.90 15.93 -28.74
CA ILE A 298 0.30 16.12 -27.41
C ILE A 298 0.73 14.98 -26.48
N GLY A 299 0.66 13.74 -26.99
CA GLY A 299 1.12 12.56 -26.25
C GLY A 299 2.59 12.67 -25.85
N ALA A 300 3.46 13.04 -26.78
CA ALA A 300 4.89 13.26 -26.54
C ALA A 300 5.14 14.32 -25.46
N LEU A 301 4.48 15.48 -25.55
CA LEU A 301 4.59 16.54 -24.54
C LEU A 301 4.13 16.06 -23.15
N LEU A 302 2.97 15.42 -23.07
CA LEU A 302 2.44 14.90 -21.81
C LEU A 302 3.35 13.83 -21.20
N ILE A 303 3.92 12.94 -22.02
CA ILE A 303 4.87 11.92 -21.57
C ILE A 303 6.17 12.55 -21.05
N ALA A 304 6.67 13.61 -21.69
CA ALA A 304 7.84 14.34 -21.19
C ALA A 304 7.55 15.00 -19.83
N LEU A 305 6.44 15.74 -19.71
CA LEU A 305 6.07 16.43 -18.47
C LEU A 305 5.83 15.45 -17.31
N ILE A 306 5.14 14.34 -17.58
CA ILE A 306 4.85 13.36 -16.53
C ILE A 306 6.10 12.57 -16.12
N SER A 307 7.03 12.31 -17.05
CA SER A 307 8.32 11.68 -16.72
C SER A 307 9.17 12.57 -15.82
N TYR A 308 9.14 13.88 -16.06
CA TYR A 308 9.78 14.87 -15.19
C TYR A 308 9.15 14.90 -13.79
N TYR A 309 7.81 14.87 -13.72
CA TYR A 309 7.09 14.82 -12.44
C TYR A 309 7.49 13.58 -11.63
N VAL A 310 7.37 12.37 -12.20
CA VAL A 310 7.68 11.15 -11.43
C VAL A 310 9.17 11.03 -11.09
N ARG A 311 10.08 11.52 -11.95
CA ARG A 311 11.53 11.64 -11.64
C ARG A 311 11.77 12.50 -10.41
N SER A 312 11.01 13.59 -10.30
CA SER A 312 11.11 14.55 -9.21
C SER A 312 10.54 13.98 -7.91
N SER A 313 9.53 13.11 -7.99
CA SER A 313 9.01 12.36 -6.83
C SER A 313 9.97 11.26 -6.36
N ARG A 314 10.47 10.43 -7.28
CA ARG A 314 11.44 9.36 -7.00
C ARG A 314 12.28 9.08 -8.23
N TRP A 315 13.60 9.06 -8.05
CA TRP A 315 14.52 8.91 -9.18
C TRP A 315 14.38 7.57 -9.92
N THR A 316 14.00 6.49 -9.23
CA THR A 316 13.80 5.16 -9.82
C THR A 316 12.61 5.08 -10.76
N TRP A 317 11.72 6.09 -10.76
CA TRP A 317 10.54 6.15 -11.64
C TRP A 317 10.76 6.92 -12.94
N ALA A 318 11.95 7.50 -13.11
CA ALA A 318 12.24 8.42 -14.20
C ALA A 318 11.99 7.86 -15.61
N TYR A 319 12.19 6.56 -15.78
CA TYR A 319 12.04 5.87 -17.07
C TYR A 319 10.64 5.32 -17.29
N SER A 320 9.79 5.29 -16.26
CA SER A 320 8.57 4.50 -16.27
C SER A 320 7.56 4.99 -17.29
N PRO A 321 7.15 6.28 -17.35
CA PRO A 321 6.17 6.73 -18.33
C PRO A 321 6.63 6.58 -19.78
N GLY A 322 7.93 6.78 -20.06
CA GLY A 322 8.51 6.55 -21.39
C GLY A 322 8.42 5.09 -21.82
N LEU A 323 8.88 4.16 -20.97
CA LEU A 323 8.82 2.72 -21.26
C LEU A 323 7.38 2.22 -21.37
N TRP A 324 6.49 2.67 -20.47
CA TRP A 324 5.07 2.33 -20.49
C TRP A 324 4.35 2.85 -21.73
N SER A 325 4.62 4.10 -22.14
CA SER A 325 3.97 4.67 -23.33
C SER A 325 4.45 4.01 -24.62
N ALA A 326 5.74 3.72 -24.73
CA ALA A 326 6.30 2.94 -25.83
C ALA A 326 5.69 1.54 -25.88
N LEU A 327 5.59 0.85 -24.73
CA LEU A 327 4.98 -0.47 -24.62
C LEU A 327 3.51 -0.45 -25.02
N LEU A 328 2.71 0.46 -24.45
CA LEU A 328 1.29 0.62 -24.79
C LEU A 328 1.09 0.87 -26.28
N ALA A 329 1.82 1.82 -26.86
CA ALA A 329 1.70 2.14 -28.28
C ALA A 329 2.14 0.98 -29.17
N LEU A 330 3.17 0.22 -28.79
CA LEU A 330 3.62 -0.96 -29.53
C LEU A 330 2.61 -2.11 -29.47
N LEU A 331 1.98 -2.33 -28.31
CA LEU A 331 0.97 -3.38 -28.12
C LEU A 331 -0.34 -3.08 -28.85
N GLU A 332 -0.60 -1.83 -29.23
CA GLU A 332 -1.75 -1.44 -30.07
C GLU A 332 -1.53 -1.73 -31.56
N ILE A 333 -0.29 -1.93 -32.01
CA ILE A 333 0.01 -2.19 -33.43
C ILE A 333 -0.34 -3.63 -33.80
N GLU A 334 -1.05 -3.81 -34.92
CA GLU A 334 -1.33 -5.14 -35.46
C GLU A 334 -0.07 -5.73 -36.13
N ALA A 335 0.54 -6.73 -35.49
CA ALA A 335 1.70 -7.46 -36.00
C ALA A 335 2.87 -6.56 -36.45
N PRO A 336 3.52 -5.81 -35.52
CA PRO A 336 4.63 -4.92 -35.84
C PRO A 336 5.82 -5.65 -36.48
N GLY A 337 6.62 -4.92 -37.25
CA GLY A 337 7.82 -5.46 -37.89
C GLY A 337 8.71 -4.39 -38.53
N PHE A 338 9.88 -4.81 -39.00
CA PHE A 338 10.91 -3.93 -39.58
C PHE A 338 10.88 -3.85 -41.11
N SER A 339 9.81 -4.34 -41.76
CA SER A 339 9.63 -4.14 -43.19
C SER A 339 9.41 -2.65 -43.50
N LYS A 340 9.75 -2.22 -44.72
CA LYS A 340 9.64 -0.82 -45.16
C LYS A 340 8.27 -0.20 -44.88
N ASP A 341 7.19 -0.97 -45.02
CA ASP A 341 5.83 -0.49 -44.79
C ASP A 341 5.45 -0.41 -43.31
N LYS A 342 6.01 -1.29 -42.45
CA LYS A 342 5.66 -1.38 -41.03
C LYS A 342 6.50 -0.50 -40.12
N ILE A 343 7.69 -0.09 -40.56
CA ILE A 343 8.58 0.76 -39.75
C ILE A 343 7.94 2.12 -39.41
N LYS A 344 7.04 2.62 -40.26
CA LYS A 344 6.29 3.86 -40.02
C LYS A 344 5.36 3.76 -38.79
N GLU A 345 4.82 2.58 -38.52
CA GLU A 345 3.96 2.34 -37.36
C GLU A 345 4.77 2.41 -36.05
N LEU A 346 6.08 2.13 -36.10
CA LEU A 346 6.99 2.21 -34.96
C LEU A 346 7.37 3.64 -34.56
N ILE A 347 7.03 4.66 -35.37
CA ILE A 347 7.33 6.06 -35.05
C ILE A 347 6.66 6.47 -33.73
N LYS A 348 5.38 6.15 -33.56
CA LYS A 348 4.63 6.52 -32.34
C LYS A 348 5.27 5.93 -31.07
N PRO A 349 5.49 4.60 -30.93
CA PRO A 349 6.11 4.04 -29.72
C PRO A 349 7.52 4.57 -29.49
N VAL A 350 8.34 4.76 -30.55
CA VAL A 350 9.70 5.30 -30.42
C VAL A 350 9.68 6.74 -29.92
N VAL A 351 8.88 7.61 -30.54
CA VAL A 351 8.78 9.03 -30.16
C VAL A 351 8.28 9.17 -28.72
N LEU A 352 7.24 8.44 -28.32
CA LEU A 352 6.74 8.48 -26.94
C LEU A 352 7.79 7.99 -25.93
N GLY A 353 8.51 6.91 -26.25
CA GLY A 353 9.60 6.40 -25.42
C GLY A 353 10.73 7.42 -25.24
N ILE A 354 11.19 8.03 -26.34
CA ILE A 354 12.22 9.08 -26.33
C ILE A 354 11.73 10.32 -25.57
N SER A 355 10.47 10.73 -25.74
CA SER A 355 9.91 11.85 -24.98
C SER A 355 9.94 11.60 -23.48
N GLY A 356 9.68 10.36 -23.04
CA GLY A 356 9.76 10.02 -21.63
C GLY A 356 11.19 10.04 -21.10
N TYR A 357 12.15 9.52 -21.86
CA TYR A 357 13.57 9.64 -21.52
C TYR A 357 14.01 11.11 -21.43
N PHE A 358 13.61 11.95 -22.39
CA PHE A 358 13.88 13.38 -22.38
C PHE A 358 13.32 14.05 -21.12
N GLY A 359 12.05 13.82 -20.80
CA GLY A 359 11.42 14.39 -19.61
C GLY A 359 12.05 13.91 -18.29
N GLY A 360 12.33 12.61 -18.19
CA GLY A 360 12.84 11.99 -16.96
C GLY A 360 14.33 12.21 -16.70
N GLN A 361 15.16 12.41 -17.73
CA GLN A 361 16.62 12.51 -17.59
C GLN A 361 17.21 13.84 -18.06
N ILE A 362 16.67 14.44 -19.12
CA ILE A 362 17.29 15.60 -19.78
C ILE A 362 16.67 16.91 -19.30
N LEU A 363 15.35 16.94 -19.09
CA LEU A 363 14.63 18.19 -18.80
C LEU A 363 15.11 18.84 -17.49
N LEU A 364 15.30 18.06 -16.42
CA LEU A 364 15.72 18.60 -15.12
C LEU A 364 17.13 19.24 -15.16
N PRO A 365 18.18 18.59 -15.68
CA PRO A 365 19.48 19.24 -15.90
C PRO A 365 19.37 20.50 -16.75
N LEU A 366 18.58 20.49 -17.83
CA LEU A 366 18.41 21.62 -18.73
C LEU A 366 17.74 22.83 -18.05
N LEU A 367 16.79 22.58 -17.16
CA LEU A 367 16.15 23.62 -16.34
C LEU A 367 17.08 24.18 -15.25
N ARG A 368 17.97 23.34 -14.70
CA ARG A 368 18.87 23.73 -13.60
C ARG A 368 20.16 24.40 -14.07
N ASN A 369 20.68 24.04 -15.24
CA ASN A 369 21.97 24.54 -15.74
C ASN A 369 21.96 24.61 -17.28
N LEU A 370 21.82 25.82 -17.85
CA LEU A 370 22.09 26.05 -19.28
C LEU A 370 23.59 25.94 -19.64
N SER A 371 24.50 25.81 -18.67
CA SER A 371 25.95 25.95 -18.86
C SER A 371 26.82 24.74 -18.47
N THR A 372 26.29 23.60 -18.02
CA THR A 372 27.14 22.45 -17.64
C THR A 372 27.17 21.35 -18.70
N SER A 373 28.39 20.98 -19.08
CA SER A 373 28.77 20.08 -20.16
C SER A 373 28.70 18.57 -19.82
N THR A 374 28.06 18.19 -18.71
CA THR A 374 28.00 16.79 -18.26
C THR A 374 26.58 16.35 -17.93
N VAL A 375 25.79 16.07 -18.97
CA VAL A 375 24.56 15.30 -18.84
C VAL A 375 24.95 13.83 -18.61
N LYS A 376 24.79 13.31 -17.38
CA LYS A 376 24.91 11.87 -17.13
C LYS A 376 23.73 11.15 -17.80
N LEU A 377 23.98 10.58 -18.99
CA LEU A 377 22.98 9.91 -19.83
C LEU A 377 22.51 8.55 -19.27
N LEU A 378 23.27 7.96 -18.35
CA LEU A 378 22.98 6.68 -17.71
C LEU A 378 22.85 6.86 -16.19
N PRO A 379 21.95 6.12 -15.53
CA PRO A 379 21.79 6.21 -14.08
C PRO A 379 23.04 5.68 -13.38
N ASP A 380 23.47 6.39 -12.33
CA ASP A 380 24.57 5.97 -11.46
C ASP A 380 24.05 4.92 -10.47
N VAL A 381 23.84 3.70 -10.99
CA VAL A 381 23.27 2.59 -10.20
C VAL A 381 24.18 2.27 -9.02
N VAL A 382 25.51 2.35 -9.23
CA VAL A 382 26.54 2.06 -8.24
C VAL A 382 26.45 3.00 -7.04
N SER A 383 26.46 4.32 -7.27
CA SER A 383 26.37 5.30 -6.16
C SER A 383 25.07 5.17 -5.36
N SER A 384 23.99 4.72 -6.01
CA SER A 384 22.71 4.49 -5.35
C SER A 384 22.70 3.21 -4.50
N THR A 385 23.46 2.17 -4.90
CA THR A 385 23.53 0.87 -4.20
C THR A 385 24.56 0.82 -3.08
N THR A 386 25.49 1.77 -3.02
CA THR A 386 26.57 1.79 -2.03
C THR A 386 26.31 2.65 -0.80
N ARG A 387 25.29 3.54 -0.81
CA ARG A 387 25.00 4.43 0.34
C ARG A 387 24.51 3.66 1.57
N GLN A 388 23.90 2.50 1.38
CA GLN A 388 23.22 1.74 2.43
C GLN A 388 23.51 0.25 2.26
N PRO A 389 23.69 -0.52 3.36
CA PRO A 389 23.95 -1.95 3.28
C PRO A 389 22.81 -2.74 2.61
N LEU A 390 23.18 -3.83 1.94
CA LEU A 390 22.26 -4.76 1.27
C LEU A 390 22.04 -6.02 2.11
N LEU A 391 20.82 -6.15 2.63
CA LEU A 391 20.29 -7.24 3.43
C LEU A 391 19.61 -8.29 2.53
N TRP A 392 20.42 -9.14 1.91
CA TRP A 392 19.96 -10.16 0.94
C TRP A 392 19.01 -11.21 1.54
N ASN A 393 19.07 -11.42 2.85
CA ASN A 393 18.12 -12.25 3.60
C ASN A 393 16.66 -11.78 3.41
N ARG A 394 16.41 -10.50 3.08
CA ARG A 394 15.05 -9.97 2.83
C ARG A 394 14.35 -10.59 1.62
N LEU A 395 15.09 -11.23 0.70
CA LEU A 395 14.50 -11.95 -0.43
C LEU A 395 13.68 -13.18 0.00
N TYR A 396 14.06 -13.80 1.11
CA TYR A 396 13.47 -15.02 1.67
C TYR A 396 12.65 -14.69 2.94
N PRO A 397 11.85 -15.64 3.48
CA PRO A 397 11.08 -15.43 4.70
C PRO A 397 11.93 -14.88 5.83
N ASN A 398 11.49 -13.78 6.44
CA ASN A 398 12.22 -13.08 7.49
C ASN A 398 11.25 -12.34 8.43
N PRO A 399 11.68 -11.89 9.62
CA PRO A 399 10.82 -11.21 10.59
C PRO A 399 10.19 -9.89 10.10
N THR A 400 10.88 -9.15 9.23
CA THR A 400 10.43 -7.84 8.72
C THR A 400 9.32 -7.97 7.69
N TYR A 401 9.40 -8.96 6.81
CA TYR A 401 8.33 -9.34 5.89
C TYR A 401 8.21 -10.87 5.88
N PRO A 402 7.25 -11.46 6.64
CA PRO A 402 7.19 -12.91 6.86
C PRO A 402 7.21 -13.78 5.60
N PRO A 403 6.55 -13.42 4.48
CA PRO A 403 6.67 -14.17 3.24
C PRO A 403 8.06 -14.06 2.59
N GLY A 404 8.80 -12.98 2.81
CA GLY A 404 9.96 -12.61 2.00
C GLY A 404 9.58 -12.08 0.63
N ILE A 405 10.45 -11.27 0.02
CA ILE A 405 10.12 -10.54 -1.21
C ILE A 405 9.83 -11.47 -2.39
N LEU A 406 10.56 -12.58 -2.53
CA LEU A 406 10.37 -13.52 -3.64
C LEU A 406 9.01 -14.24 -3.57
N TYR A 407 8.64 -14.78 -2.40
CA TYR A 407 7.34 -15.43 -2.27
C TYR A 407 6.19 -14.41 -2.30
N GLY A 408 6.39 -13.22 -1.73
CA GLY A 408 5.42 -12.13 -1.80
C GLY A 408 5.12 -11.72 -3.24
N ILE A 409 6.14 -11.51 -4.08
CA ILE A 409 5.89 -11.15 -5.49
C ILE A 409 5.32 -12.30 -6.31
N MET A 410 5.68 -13.55 -6.00
CA MET A 410 5.05 -14.72 -6.61
C MET A 410 3.57 -14.79 -6.27
N TRP A 411 3.19 -14.61 -5.01
CA TRP A 411 1.78 -14.50 -4.61
C TRP A 411 1.08 -13.38 -5.39
N ALA A 412 1.65 -12.18 -5.37
CA ALA A 412 1.00 -11.01 -5.96
C ALA A 412 0.84 -11.09 -7.49
N SER A 413 1.85 -11.59 -8.22
CA SER A 413 1.91 -11.46 -9.68
C SER A 413 1.74 -12.76 -10.47
N LEU A 414 2.11 -13.91 -9.91
CA LEU A 414 2.12 -15.18 -10.66
C LEU A 414 0.75 -15.57 -11.23
N PRO A 415 -0.38 -15.42 -10.50
CA PRO A 415 -1.70 -15.72 -11.05
C PRO A 415 -2.02 -14.96 -12.34
N LEU A 416 -1.67 -13.67 -12.39
CA LEU A 416 -1.88 -12.84 -13.56
C LEU A 416 -0.91 -13.21 -14.69
N VAL A 417 0.37 -13.42 -14.38
CA VAL A 417 1.38 -13.81 -15.38
C VAL A 417 0.99 -15.13 -16.06
N ILE A 418 0.55 -16.14 -15.30
CA ILE A 418 0.08 -17.41 -15.86
C ILE A 418 -1.13 -17.18 -16.77
N LEU A 419 -2.11 -16.37 -16.35
CA LEU A 419 -3.27 -16.04 -17.18
C LEU A 419 -2.85 -15.39 -18.50
N LEU A 420 -1.95 -14.40 -18.45
CA LEU A 420 -1.46 -13.71 -19.65
C LEU A 420 -0.71 -14.65 -20.61
N ILE A 421 0.14 -15.53 -20.08
CA ILE A 421 0.86 -16.55 -20.88
C ILE A 421 -0.14 -17.49 -21.56
N VAL A 422 -1.15 -17.98 -20.83
CA VAL A 422 -2.16 -18.90 -21.39
C VAL A 422 -3.05 -18.21 -22.43
N LEU A 423 -3.40 -16.94 -22.23
CA LEU A 423 -4.13 -16.13 -23.22
C LEU A 423 -3.33 -15.98 -24.53
N ALA A 424 -2.03 -15.70 -24.43
CA ALA A 424 -1.13 -15.62 -25.58
C ALA A 424 -0.95 -16.99 -26.26
N ALA A 425 -0.74 -18.06 -25.49
CA ALA A 425 -0.54 -19.42 -26.00
C ALA A 425 -1.79 -19.95 -26.73
N LYS A 426 -2.99 -19.66 -26.22
CA LYS A 426 -4.26 -20.01 -26.87
C LYS A 426 -4.62 -19.10 -28.06
N ARG A 427 -3.78 -18.12 -28.39
CA ARG A 427 -4.05 -17.09 -29.41
C ARG A 427 -5.36 -16.30 -29.14
N ALA A 428 -5.84 -16.31 -27.90
CA ALA A 428 -6.94 -15.46 -27.45
C ALA A 428 -6.50 -13.99 -27.44
N TRP A 429 -5.22 -13.78 -27.15
CA TRP A 429 -4.53 -12.52 -27.33
C TRP A 429 -3.39 -12.71 -28.34
N LYS A 430 -3.54 -12.12 -29.52
CA LYS A 430 -2.58 -12.26 -30.62
C LYS A 430 -1.42 -11.29 -30.42
N VAL A 431 -0.29 -11.81 -29.92
CA VAL A 431 0.94 -11.04 -29.69
C VAL A 431 2.07 -11.48 -30.61
N ASN A 432 2.67 -10.51 -31.30
CA ASN A 432 3.86 -10.68 -32.13
C ASN A 432 5.14 -10.87 -31.27
N TRP A 433 6.22 -11.38 -31.87
CA TRP A 433 7.50 -11.59 -31.18
C TRP A 433 8.08 -10.30 -30.60
N LEU A 434 7.99 -9.16 -31.30
CA LEU A 434 8.52 -7.88 -30.82
C LEU A 434 7.74 -7.40 -29.59
N GLN A 435 6.42 -7.55 -29.62
CA GLN A 435 5.54 -7.26 -28.48
C GLN A 435 5.87 -8.15 -27.27
N ARG A 436 6.08 -9.46 -27.48
CA ARG A 436 6.49 -10.39 -26.41
C ARG A 436 7.83 -10.00 -25.81
N LEU A 437 8.80 -9.68 -26.67
CA LEU A 437 10.13 -9.29 -26.26
C LEU A 437 10.11 -7.98 -25.45
N SER A 438 9.36 -6.97 -25.90
CA SER A 438 9.22 -5.70 -25.18
C SER A 438 8.57 -5.87 -23.81
N MET A 439 7.50 -6.67 -23.71
CA MET A 439 6.90 -7.00 -22.40
C MET A 439 7.90 -7.70 -21.48
N LEU A 440 8.62 -8.70 -21.99
CA LEU A 440 9.61 -9.45 -21.21
C LEU A 440 10.73 -8.55 -20.72
N ILE A 441 11.35 -7.75 -21.60
CA ILE A 441 12.49 -6.88 -21.26
C ILE A 441 12.07 -5.83 -20.23
N ILE A 442 10.96 -5.12 -20.46
CA ILE A 442 10.53 -4.04 -19.57
C ILE A 442 10.13 -4.59 -18.21
N SER A 443 9.33 -5.68 -18.17
CA SER A 443 8.94 -6.32 -16.92
C SER A 443 10.14 -6.89 -16.17
N ALA A 444 11.08 -7.56 -16.85
CA ALA A 444 12.28 -8.11 -16.21
C ALA A 444 13.19 -7.01 -15.66
N ALA A 445 13.39 -5.91 -16.39
CA ALA A 445 14.19 -4.78 -15.92
C ALA A 445 13.60 -4.17 -14.64
N PHE A 446 12.29 -3.89 -14.61
CA PHE A 446 11.65 -3.35 -13.41
C PHE A 446 11.63 -4.34 -12.25
N LEU A 447 11.47 -5.65 -12.52
CA LEU A 447 11.55 -6.66 -11.49
C LEU A 447 12.94 -6.71 -10.85
N VAL A 448 14.01 -6.77 -11.65
CA VAL A 448 15.40 -6.85 -11.15
C VAL A 448 15.76 -5.61 -10.35
N VAL A 449 15.48 -4.41 -10.87
CA VAL A 449 15.74 -3.15 -10.15
C VAL A 449 14.98 -3.10 -8.84
N GLY A 450 13.72 -3.52 -8.85
CA GLY A 450 12.90 -3.56 -7.65
C GLY A 450 13.39 -4.57 -6.61
N LEU A 451 13.86 -5.75 -7.03
CA LEU A 451 14.45 -6.76 -6.12
C LEU A 451 15.71 -6.22 -5.43
N ILE A 452 16.58 -5.53 -6.17
CA ILE A 452 17.78 -4.90 -5.60
C ILE A 452 17.40 -3.78 -4.62
N ALA A 453 16.39 -2.97 -4.95
CA ALA A 453 15.91 -1.92 -4.06
C ALA A 453 15.27 -2.49 -2.77
N SER A 454 14.61 -3.65 -2.85
CA SER A 454 14.00 -4.33 -1.71
C SER A 454 15.00 -4.87 -0.68
N VAL A 455 16.25 -5.12 -1.04
CA VAL A 455 17.25 -5.62 -0.08
C VAL A 455 18.03 -4.52 0.62
N LYS A 456 17.85 -3.24 0.29
CA LYS A 456 18.49 -2.15 1.06
C LYS A 456 17.94 -2.11 2.49
N ILE A 457 18.76 -1.76 3.47
CA ILE A 457 18.28 -1.37 4.81
C ILE A 457 17.23 -0.25 4.69
N GLY A 458 16.16 -0.33 5.46
CA GLY A 458 14.92 0.47 5.30
C GLY A 458 13.95 -0.06 4.24
N GLY A 459 14.35 -1.05 3.41
CA GLY A 459 13.55 -1.68 2.36
C GLY A 459 12.88 -3.00 2.76
N GLY A 460 12.31 -3.74 1.83
CA GLY A 460 12.01 -5.17 2.02
C GLY A 460 10.92 -5.56 3.03
N SER A 461 10.24 -4.59 3.65
CA SER A 461 9.11 -4.83 4.57
C SER A 461 7.78 -5.13 3.88
N ASN A 462 7.72 -4.91 2.56
CA ASN A 462 6.58 -5.21 1.68
C ASN A 462 7.04 -5.08 0.22
N LEU A 463 6.10 -5.16 -0.73
CA LEU A 463 6.39 -5.16 -2.17
C LEU A 463 6.47 -3.75 -2.81
N HIS A 464 6.51 -2.65 -2.04
CA HIS A 464 6.45 -1.28 -2.60
C HIS A 464 7.59 -0.94 -3.58
N ASN A 465 8.77 -1.55 -3.42
CA ASN A 465 9.89 -1.34 -4.35
C ASN A 465 9.72 -2.07 -5.69
N LEU A 466 8.72 -2.94 -5.81
CA LEU A 466 8.32 -3.59 -7.07
C LEU A 466 7.23 -2.82 -7.81
N ASP A 467 7.01 -1.56 -7.42
CA ASP A 467 5.98 -0.65 -7.93
C ASP A 467 5.93 -0.60 -9.47
N ASN A 468 7.06 -0.32 -10.12
CA ASN A 468 7.15 -0.23 -11.58
C ASN A 468 6.78 -1.54 -12.27
N TYR A 469 7.17 -2.69 -11.69
CA TYR A 469 6.84 -4.01 -12.22
C TYR A 469 5.34 -4.28 -12.11
N LEU A 470 4.73 -4.02 -10.95
CA LEU A 470 3.31 -4.22 -10.71
C LEU A 470 2.44 -3.31 -11.62
N VAL A 471 2.79 -2.03 -11.75
CA VAL A 471 2.08 -1.12 -12.68
C VAL A 471 2.23 -1.58 -14.13
N THR A 472 3.41 -2.08 -14.52
CA THR A 472 3.62 -2.65 -15.86
C THR A 472 2.69 -3.83 -16.12
N LEU A 473 2.48 -4.70 -15.13
CA LEU A 473 1.53 -5.81 -15.26
C LEU A 473 0.08 -5.34 -15.41
N VAL A 474 -0.35 -4.27 -14.72
CA VAL A 474 -1.68 -3.66 -14.93
C VAL A 474 -1.83 -3.14 -16.35
N ILE A 475 -0.80 -2.49 -16.89
CA ILE A 475 -0.76 -2.00 -18.27
C ILE A 475 -0.89 -3.16 -19.28
N ILE A 476 -0.13 -4.24 -19.07
CA ILE A 476 -0.20 -5.44 -19.91
C ILE A 476 -1.58 -6.10 -19.81
N ALA A 477 -2.13 -6.24 -18.61
CA ALA A 477 -3.45 -6.80 -18.35
C ALA A 477 -4.56 -5.98 -19.02
N THR A 478 -4.41 -4.66 -19.06
CA THR A 478 -5.33 -3.75 -19.75
C THR A 478 -5.40 -4.09 -21.23
N ILE A 479 -4.26 -4.22 -21.92
CA ILE A 479 -4.25 -4.53 -23.35
C ILE A 479 -4.78 -5.94 -23.63
N ALA A 480 -4.42 -6.92 -22.81
CA ALA A 480 -4.96 -8.28 -22.93
C ALA A 480 -6.49 -8.29 -22.81
N LEU A 481 -7.05 -7.55 -21.84
CA LEU A 481 -8.50 -7.43 -21.65
C LEU A 481 -9.19 -6.73 -22.84
N LEU A 482 -8.60 -5.65 -23.36
CA LEU A 482 -9.12 -4.94 -24.53
C LEU A 482 -9.08 -5.83 -25.78
N ALA A 483 -8.02 -6.62 -25.97
CA ALA A 483 -7.92 -7.55 -27.09
C ALA A 483 -9.00 -8.65 -27.03
N LEU A 484 -9.31 -9.17 -25.83
CA LEU A 484 -10.40 -10.15 -25.65
C LEU A 484 -11.77 -9.56 -25.98
N ARG A 485 -11.98 -8.30 -25.61
CA ARG A 485 -13.19 -7.55 -25.96
C ARG A 485 -13.31 -7.39 -27.47
N ASP A 486 -12.27 -6.88 -28.12
CA ASP A 486 -12.31 -6.53 -29.54
C ASP A 486 -12.50 -7.78 -30.42
N THR A 487 -11.88 -8.90 -30.03
CA THR A 487 -12.04 -10.20 -30.70
C THR A 487 -13.30 -10.97 -30.29
N HIS A 488 -14.08 -10.47 -29.33
CA HIS A 488 -15.27 -11.14 -28.77
C HIS A 488 -14.97 -12.58 -28.31
N TYR A 489 -13.77 -12.81 -27.75
CA TYR A 489 -13.30 -14.14 -27.43
C TYR A 489 -14.15 -14.78 -26.31
N PRO A 490 -14.70 -16.00 -26.50
CA PRO A 490 -15.66 -16.58 -25.57
C PRO A 490 -14.99 -17.21 -24.34
N VAL A 491 -14.39 -16.39 -23.46
CA VAL A 491 -13.68 -16.82 -22.24
C VAL A 491 -14.57 -17.72 -21.38
N THR A 492 -15.86 -17.37 -21.24
CA THR A 492 -16.85 -18.10 -20.42
C THR A 492 -17.06 -19.56 -20.85
N LYS A 493 -16.72 -19.91 -22.10
CA LYS A 493 -16.83 -21.27 -22.62
C LYS A 493 -15.55 -22.09 -22.46
N GLN A 494 -14.47 -21.51 -21.93
CA GLN A 494 -13.17 -22.17 -21.79
C GLN A 494 -12.83 -22.39 -20.30
N PRO A 495 -13.00 -23.61 -19.78
CA PRO A 495 -12.86 -23.89 -18.35
C PRO A 495 -11.53 -23.44 -17.76
N LEU A 496 -10.41 -23.70 -18.45
CA LEU A 496 -9.09 -23.30 -17.99
C LEU A 496 -8.96 -21.77 -17.86
N LEU A 497 -9.45 -21.00 -18.85
CA LEU A 497 -9.38 -19.54 -18.79
C LEU A 497 -10.30 -18.98 -17.72
N VAL A 498 -11.50 -19.54 -17.55
CA VAL A 498 -12.40 -19.17 -16.45
C VAL A 498 -11.70 -19.35 -15.11
N ILE A 499 -11.10 -20.52 -14.86
CA ILE A 499 -10.41 -20.81 -13.60
C ILE A 499 -9.25 -19.83 -13.39
N LEU A 500 -8.39 -19.62 -14.40
CA LEU A 500 -7.25 -18.70 -14.27
C LEU A 500 -7.69 -17.25 -14.06
N THR A 501 -8.77 -16.80 -14.72
CA THR A 501 -9.35 -15.47 -14.49
C THR A 501 -9.95 -15.35 -13.09
N CYS A 502 -10.66 -16.36 -12.59
CA CYS A 502 -11.14 -16.38 -11.21
C CYS A 502 -9.99 -16.29 -10.21
N ILE A 503 -8.91 -17.06 -10.41
CA ILE A 503 -7.71 -17.00 -9.54
C ILE A 503 -7.08 -15.60 -9.62
N ALA A 504 -6.89 -15.03 -10.81
CA ALA A 504 -6.31 -13.70 -10.99
C ALA A 504 -7.16 -12.57 -10.37
N LEU A 505 -8.50 -12.72 -10.35
CA LEU A 505 -9.41 -11.78 -9.68
C LEU A 505 -9.38 -11.90 -8.16
N VAL A 506 -9.26 -13.13 -7.63
CA VAL A 506 -9.35 -13.41 -6.18
C VAL A 506 -8.00 -13.31 -5.49
N ALA A 507 -6.88 -13.55 -6.17
CA ALA A 507 -5.55 -13.55 -5.56
C ALA A 507 -5.18 -12.24 -4.84
N PRO A 508 -5.50 -11.02 -5.35
CA PRO A 508 -5.26 -9.80 -4.59
C PRO A 508 -6.06 -9.72 -3.29
N VAL A 509 -7.27 -10.31 -3.25
CA VAL A 509 -8.11 -10.35 -2.03
C VAL A 509 -7.40 -11.13 -0.94
N THR A 510 -6.78 -12.28 -1.27
CA THR A 510 -6.08 -13.09 -0.28
C THR A 510 -4.88 -12.36 0.30
N TYR A 511 -4.24 -11.47 -0.46
CA TYR A 511 -3.18 -10.62 0.06
C TYR A 511 -3.71 -9.54 1.01
N THR A 512 -4.80 -8.86 0.64
CA THR A 512 -5.43 -7.82 1.47
C THR A 512 -5.85 -8.32 2.85
N LEU A 513 -6.26 -9.59 2.96
CA LEU A 513 -6.66 -10.18 4.24
C LEU A 513 -5.47 -10.50 5.15
N GLN A 514 -4.22 -10.32 4.69
CA GLN A 514 -3.04 -10.49 5.54
C GLN A 514 -2.94 -9.35 6.55
N GLY A 515 -3.29 -9.66 7.80
CA GLY A 515 -3.02 -8.80 8.94
C GLY A 515 -4.04 -7.69 9.16
N GLY A 516 -3.67 -6.76 10.03
CA GLY A 516 -4.54 -5.68 10.49
C GLY A 516 -5.29 -6.04 11.77
N THR A 517 -5.05 -5.24 12.81
CA THR A 517 -5.89 -5.20 14.00
C THR A 517 -6.87 -4.06 13.87
N ARG A 518 -7.98 -4.14 14.62
CA ARG A 518 -8.86 -2.98 14.75
C ARG A 518 -8.06 -1.83 15.35
N LEU A 519 -8.29 -0.63 14.83
CA LEU A 519 -7.72 0.57 15.41
C LEU A 519 -8.19 0.65 16.87
N SER A 520 -7.23 0.62 17.79
CA SER A 520 -7.45 0.81 19.22
C SER A 520 -6.79 2.11 19.60
N LEU A 521 -7.60 3.07 20.02
CA LEU A 521 -7.10 4.35 20.51
C LEU A 521 -7.06 4.32 22.05
N PRO A 522 -6.06 4.97 22.65
CA PRO A 522 -6.02 5.22 24.09
C PRO A 522 -7.29 5.93 24.58
N ALA A 523 -7.55 5.85 25.89
CA ALA A 523 -8.71 6.50 26.49
C ALA A 523 -8.65 8.03 26.30
N GLN A 524 -9.82 8.67 26.19
CA GLN A 524 -9.89 10.13 26.01
C GLN A 524 -9.27 10.89 27.19
N GLU A 525 -9.41 10.36 28.41
CA GLU A 525 -8.80 10.93 29.62
C GLU A 525 -7.28 10.96 29.51
N THR A 526 -6.65 9.81 29.24
CA THR A 526 -5.21 9.68 28.99
C THR A 526 -4.74 10.59 27.85
N THR A 527 -5.51 10.66 26.76
CA THR A 527 -5.20 11.51 25.61
C THR A 527 -5.19 12.99 26.00
N ASN A 528 -6.19 13.43 26.77
CA ASN A 528 -6.31 14.81 27.23
C ASN A 528 -5.22 15.16 28.25
N GLU A 529 -4.91 14.24 29.17
CA GLU A 529 -3.81 14.39 30.13
C GLU A 529 -2.50 14.65 29.40
N VAL A 530 -2.13 13.80 28.44
CA VAL A 530 -0.88 13.93 27.69
C VAL A 530 -0.86 15.22 26.87
N MET A 531 -1.96 15.57 26.21
CA MET A 531 -2.05 16.85 25.48
C MET A 531 -1.89 18.06 26.41
N ASN A 532 -2.44 18.01 27.62
CA ASN A 532 -2.29 19.08 28.60
C ASN A 532 -0.84 19.17 29.09
N THR A 533 -0.20 18.03 29.39
CA THR A 533 1.21 17.96 29.80
C THR A 533 2.14 18.51 28.72
N ILE A 534 1.92 18.17 27.44
CA ILE A 534 2.72 18.72 26.33
C ILE A 534 2.55 20.23 26.26
N ASN A 535 1.31 20.73 26.24
CA ASN A 535 1.07 22.17 26.15
C ASN A 535 1.68 22.93 27.33
N SER A 536 1.46 22.47 28.57
CA SER A 536 2.03 23.15 29.74
C SER A 536 3.55 23.13 29.75
N THR A 537 4.17 22.02 29.34
CA THR A 537 5.64 21.89 29.31
C THR A 537 6.22 22.75 28.17
N VAL A 538 5.61 22.73 26.99
CA VAL A 538 6.04 23.59 25.87
C VAL A 538 5.89 25.07 26.24
N ASP A 539 4.77 25.47 26.84
CA ASP A 539 4.53 26.85 27.27
C ASP A 539 5.54 27.34 28.31
N GLU A 540 5.98 26.45 29.20
CA GLU A 540 7.01 26.75 30.20
C GLU A 540 8.41 26.88 29.57
N TYR A 541 8.77 25.96 28.68
CA TYR A 541 10.13 25.85 28.14
C TYR A 541 10.39 26.74 26.93
N ARG A 542 9.36 27.14 26.17
CA ARG A 542 9.52 28.02 24.99
C ARG A 542 10.12 29.39 25.32
N LEU A 543 9.99 29.82 26.58
CA LEU A 543 10.59 31.07 27.07
C LEU A 543 12.04 30.91 27.54
N LYS A 544 12.50 29.67 27.72
CA LYS A 544 13.83 29.34 28.25
C LYS A 544 14.85 29.04 27.14
N GLY A 545 14.38 28.69 25.94
CA GLY A 545 15.24 28.38 24.79
C GLY A 545 14.48 27.59 23.72
N GLU A 546 15.25 26.93 22.85
CA GLU A 546 14.72 26.27 21.65
C GLU A 546 14.13 24.88 21.96
N ILE A 547 13.04 24.54 21.29
CA ILE A 547 12.32 23.26 21.47
C ILE A 547 12.43 22.44 20.18
N LEU A 548 13.03 21.26 20.28
CA LEU A 548 13.15 20.35 19.15
C LEU A 548 11.98 19.36 19.11
N PHE A 549 11.31 19.29 17.96
CA PHE A 549 10.35 18.22 17.67
C PHE A 549 10.99 17.17 16.76
N ILE A 550 11.56 16.11 17.35
CA ILE A 550 12.04 14.94 16.61
C ILE A 550 10.82 14.18 16.03
N ASP A 551 9.81 13.94 16.86
CA ASP A 551 8.52 13.34 16.49
C ASP A 551 7.36 14.29 16.86
N GLN A 552 6.13 13.89 16.57
CA GLN A 552 4.91 14.63 16.91
C GLN A 552 4.75 16.00 16.22
N ARG A 553 5.46 16.25 15.11
CA ARG A 553 5.37 17.52 14.35
C ARG A 553 3.96 17.86 13.83
N GLN A 554 3.06 16.89 13.71
CA GLN A 554 1.66 17.15 13.35
C GLN A 554 0.93 18.00 14.39
N LEU A 555 1.38 18.01 15.65
CA LEU A 555 0.80 18.87 16.69
C LEU A 555 1.00 20.35 16.33
N LEU A 556 2.14 20.69 15.72
CA LEU A 556 2.42 22.02 15.17
C LEU A 556 1.58 22.25 13.89
N THR A 557 1.60 21.30 12.95
CA THR A 557 0.89 21.37 11.67
C THR A 557 -0.59 21.72 11.82
N PHE A 558 -1.26 21.12 12.79
CA PHE A 558 -2.70 21.31 13.03
C PHE A 558 -3.00 22.30 14.16
N GLY A 559 -2.01 23.05 14.65
CA GLY A 559 -2.18 24.12 15.64
C GLY A 559 -2.65 23.63 17.00
N MET A 560 -2.33 22.38 17.36
CA MET A 560 -2.61 21.79 18.68
C MET A 560 -1.59 22.23 19.72
N VAL A 561 -0.36 22.53 19.27
CA VAL A 561 0.69 23.24 19.99
C VAL A 561 1.01 24.50 19.18
N LYS A 562 1.18 25.64 19.84
CA LYS A 562 1.29 26.96 19.19
C LYS A 562 2.51 27.73 19.67
N ASP A 563 2.89 28.74 18.89
CA ASP A 563 3.94 29.72 19.22
C ASP A 563 5.28 29.06 19.59
N VAL A 564 5.65 28.01 18.86
CA VAL A 564 6.96 27.36 18.93
C VAL A 564 7.72 27.76 17.66
N LEU A 565 8.93 28.29 17.84
CA LEU A 565 9.86 28.45 16.73
C LEU A 565 10.34 27.07 16.30
N LEU A 566 10.09 26.74 15.04
CA LEU A 566 10.38 25.44 14.45
C LEU A 566 11.87 25.36 14.14
N GLU A 567 12.55 24.45 14.83
CA GLU A 567 13.76 23.79 14.32
C GLU A 567 13.31 22.69 13.34
N ASP A 568 13.65 22.85 12.06
CA ASP A 568 13.22 21.94 11.00
C ASP A 568 14.23 20.83 10.71
N ASP A 569 15.46 20.90 11.24
CA ASP A 569 16.42 19.82 11.30
C ASP A 569 16.06 18.73 12.34
N TYR A 570 16.81 17.63 12.32
CA TYR A 570 16.70 16.47 13.23
C TYR A 570 15.31 15.83 13.33
N GLU A 571 14.52 15.83 12.25
CA GLU A 571 13.27 15.08 12.28
C GLU A 571 13.52 13.58 12.18
N LYS A 572 12.65 12.81 12.85
CA LYS A 572 12.76 11.35 12.99
C LYS A 572 13.08 10.58 11.71
N LYS A 573 12.47 10.92 10.57
CA LYS A 573 12.65 10.15 9.32
C LYS A 573 14.02 10.39 8.70
N TYR A 574 14.51 11.62 8.73
CA TYR A 574 15.82 12.00 8.23
C TYR A 574 16.91 11.50 9.16
N LEU A 575 16.75 11.64 10.49
CA LEU A 575 17.62 10.99 11.46
C LEU A 575 17.75 9.49 11.17
N MET A 576 16.64 8.81 10.91
CA MET A 576 16.65 7.40 10.52
C MET A 576 17.34 7.15 9.17
N ASP A 577 17.11 7.97 8.13
CA ASP A 577 17.79 7.83 6.82
C ASP A 577 19.32 7.98 6.96
N GLN A 578 19.75 8.96 7.74
CA GLN A 578 21.17 9.23 8.00
C GLN A 578 21.80 8.13 8.87
N ALA A 579 21.08 7.63 9.87
CA ALA A 579 21.53 6.51 10.71
C ALA A 579 21.73 5.23 9.90
N MET A 580 20.76 4.87 9.03
CA MET A 580 20.88 3.71 8.15
C MET A 580 21.98 3.85 7.09
N ALA A 581 22.37 5.08 6.77
CA ALA A 581 23.47 5.38 5.86
C ALA A 581 24.84 5.48 6.56
N ASP A 582 24.89 5.30 7.89
CA ASP A 582 26.11 5.43 8.70
C ASP A 582 26.80 6.80 8.48
N ASN A 583 26.01 7.89 8.35
CA ASN A 583 26.51 9.21 7.98
C ASN A 583 27.08 9.98 9.18
N GLU A 584 28.31 9.64 9.57
CA GLU A 584 29.03 10.26 10.68
C GLU A 584 29.10 11.80 10.59
N ASP A 585 29.35 12.35 9.39
CA ASP A 585 29.50 13.80 9.20
C ASP A 585 28.22 14.58 9.51
N TYR A 586 27.05 14.00 9.24
CA TYR A 586 25.77 14.59 9.63
C TYR A 586 25.59 14.59 11.15
N PHE A 587 25.97 13.49 11.81
CA PHE A 587 25.77 13.33 13.25
C PHE A 587 26.73 14.16 14.09
N LYS A 588 27.86 14.62 13.56
CA LYS A 588 28.75 15.57 14.27
C LYS A 588 28.02 16.85 14.71
N GLY A 589 27.18 17.42 13.83
CA GLY A 589 26.34 18.58 14.16
C GLY A 589 25.31 18.24 15.23
N PHE A 590 24.59 17.13 15.04
CA PHE A 590 23.59 16.66 16.00
C PHE A 590 24.18 16.44 17.41
N TYR A 591 25.36 15.81 17.49
CA TYR A 591 26.01 15.51 18.77
C TYR A 591 26.48 16.77 19.47
N LYS A 592 27.01 17.72 18.70
CA LYS A 592 27.37 19.03 19.21
C LYS A 592 26.17 19.73 19.85
N ASP A 593 25.05 19.81 19.14
CA ASP A 593 23.85 20.49 19.64
C ASP A 593 23.28 19.80 20.89
N LEU A 594 23.34 18.47 20.94
CA LEU A 594 22.93 17.71 22.11
C LEU A 594 23.84 17.95 23.33
N ILE A 595 25.17 17.94 23.14
CA ILE A 595 26.15 18.10 24.21
C ILE A 595 26.15 19.54 24.75
N ASP A 596 26.04 20.51 23.85
CA ASP A 596 25.94 21.93 24.20
C ASP A 596 24.59 22.29 24.84
N SER A 597 23.68 21.30 24.99
CA SER A 597 22.33 21.48 25.54
C SER A 597 21.54 22.55 24.80
N HIS A 598 21.71 22.62 23.48
CA HIS A 598 21.13 23.66 22.63
C HIS A 598 19.60 23.69 22.74
N PHE A 599 18.97 22.52 22.82
CA PHE A 599 17.53 22.39 23.02
C PHE A 599 17.19 22.32 24.50
N VAL A 600 16.27 23.16 24.97
CA VAL A 600 15.81 23.13 26.37
C VAL A 600 14.73 22.08 26.60
N LEU A 601 14.07 21.64 25.53
CA LEU A 601 13.06 20.58 25.53
C LEU A 601 13.10 19.84 24.19
N ILE A 602 13.04 18.52 24.23
CA ILE A 602 12.91 17.68 23.03
C ILE A 602 11.62 16.87 23.13
N VAL A 603 10.77 16.96 22.10
CA VAL A 603 9.55 16.16 21.94
C VAL A 603 9.86 14.97 21.03
N ASN A 604 9.75 13.77 21.59
CA ASN A 604 10.16 12.52 20.95
C ASN A 604 9.16 11.38 21.19
N GLU A 605 9.42 10.21 20.60
CA GLU A 605 8.82 8.95 21.03
C GLU A 605 9.67 8.26 22.12
N PRO A 606 9.07 7.41 22.99
CA PRO A 606 9.79 6.70 24.04
C PRO A 606 10.97 5.90 23.49
N SER A 607 12.18 6.27 23.91
CA SER A 607 13.43 5.70 23.39
C SER A 607 14.09 4.76 24.39
N ASN A 608 14.93 3.81 23.91
CA ASN A 608 15.67 2.87 24.76
C ASN A 608 16.93 2.33 24.05
N TYR A 609 17.86 1.78 24.82
CA TYR A 609 19.14 1.24 24.31
C TYR A 609 19.04 -0.21 23.78
N VAL A 610 17.85 -0.75 23.50
CA VAL A 610 17.71 -2.17 23.14
C VAL A 610 18.13 -2.40 21.70
N ILE A 611 19.24 -3.10 21.52
CA ILE A 611 19.67 -3.71 20.26
C ILE A 611 18.85 -4.98 20.01
N ARG A 612 18.31 -5.12 18.79
CA ARG A 612 17.32 -6.13 18.40
C ARG A 612 17.89 -7.21 17.49
N GLY A 613 18.88 -6.88 16.65
CA GLY A 613 19.49 -7.80 15.70
C GLY A 613 18.55 -8.30 14.59
N SER A 614 19.06 -9.10 13.65
CA SER A 614 18.35 -9.52 12.43
C SER A 614 17.14 -10.44 12.65
N GLU A 615 17.01 -11.03 13.84
CA GLU A 615 15.89 -11.91 14.21
C GLU A 615 14.62 -11.15 14.63
N SER A 616 14.70 -9.83 14.74
CA SER A 616 13.57 -8.95 15.05
C SER A 616 13.09 -8.21 13.81
N SER A 617 11.78 -7.96 13.70
CA SER A 617 11.23 -7.10 12.65
C SER A 617 11.83 -5.69 12.75
N PHE A 618 12.40 -5.20 11.65
CA PHE A 618 13.16 -3.93 11.59
C PHE A 618 14.32 -3.84 12.59
N GLY A 619 14.93 -4.97 12.96
CA GLY A 619 15.99 -5.00 13.96
C GLY A 619 17.24 -4.24 13.53
N GLU A 620 17.68 -4.36 12.29
CA GLU A 620 18.86 -3.63 11.80
C GLU A 620 18.64 -2.11 11.73
N GLU A 621 17.43 -1.66 11.34
CA GLU A 621 17.06 -0.24 11.38
C GLU A 621 17.01 0.30 12.82
N ASN A 622 16.45 -0.49 13.74
CA ASN A 622 16.47 -0.16 15.17
C ASN A 622 17.91 0.00 15.67
N ASP A 623 18.78 -0.95 15.35
CA ASP A 623 20.16 -0.95 15.87
C ASP A 623 20.96 0.24 15.34
N ALA A 624 20.75 0.62 14.07
CA ALA A 624 21.31 1.83 13.49
C ALA A 624 20.80 3.10 14.21
N TYR A 625 19.50 3.19 14.47
CA TYR A 625 18.91 4.33 15.19
C TYR A 625 19.37 4.40 16.64
N VAL A 626 19.51 3.25 17.31
CA VAL A 626 20.01 3.20 18.69
C VAL A 626 21.44 3.71 18.75
N LYS A 627 22.32 3.24 17.86
CA LYS A 627 23.71 3.67 17.74
C LYS A 627 23.80 5.19 17.51
N TRP A 628 23.14 5.67 16.45
CA TRP A 628 23.38 7.02 15.96
C TRP A 628 22.54 8.10 16.63
N VAL A 629 21.38 7.76 17.19
CA VAL A 629 20.41 8.74 17.72
C VAL A 629 20.13 8.51 19.19
N THR A 630 19.69 7.30 19.58
CA THR A 630 19.19 7.07 20.94
C THR A 630 20.27 7.14 22.00
N ILE A 631 21.46 6.56 21.76
CA ILE A 631 22.57 6.63 22.71
C ILE A 631 22.98 8.08 22.97
N PRO A 632 23.37 8.88 21.95
CA PRO A 632 23.71 10.30 22.15
C PRO A 632 22.61 11.07 22.87
N LEU A 633 21.34 10.89 22.45
CA LEU A 633 20.19 11.60 22.99
C LEU A 633 19.97 11.30 24.48
N LEU A 634 19.92 10.03 24.88
CA LEU A 634 19.62 9.66 26.27
C LEU A 634 20.83 9.79 27.21
N CYS A 635 22.04 9.94 26.66
CA CYS A 635 23.24 10.24 27.44
C CYS A 635 23.40 11.73 27.76
N THR A 636 22.80 12.62 26.97
CA THR A 636 22.82 14.08 27.22
C THR A 636 21.49 14.62 27.76
N TYR A 637 20.37 13.97 27.44
CA TYR A 637 19.02 14.32 27.92
C TYR A 637 18.41 13.21 28.77
N GLU A 638 17.49 13.59 29.67
CA GLU A 638 16.70 12.66 30.48
C GLU A 638 15.19 12.89 30.35
N PRO A 639 14.35 11.84 30.53
CA PRO A 639 12.91 11.98 30.47
C PRO A 639 12.35 12.82 31.63
N LEU A 640 11.73 13.94 31.27
CA LEU A 640 10.86 14.71 32.16
C LEU A 640 9.48 14.04 32.27
N TYR A 641 8.99 13.48 31.16
CA TYR A 641 7.71 12.81 31.07
C TYR A 641 7.71 11.73 29.98
N THR A 642 7.16 10.56 30.26
CA THR A 642 7.00 9.49 29.26
C THR A 642 5.60 8.90 29.33
N SER A 643 4.88 8.92 28.21
CA SER A 643 3.65 8.16 28.00
C SER A 643 3.86 7.11 26.92
N ARG A 644 4.07 5.85 27.35
CA ARG A 644 4.28 4.72 26.43
C ARG A 644 3.00 4.32 25.69
N GLU A 645 1.84 4.51 26.30
CA GLU A 645 0.55 4.20 25.66
C GLU A 645 0.25 5.15 24.49
N ILE A 646 0.54 6.45 24.66
CA ILE A 646 0.38 7.44 23.58
C ILE A 646 1.57 7.43 22.62
N GLY A 647 2.77 7.08 23.10
CA GLY A 647 4.01 7.16 22.33
C GLY A 647 4.61 8.56 22.33
N VAL A 648 4.64 9.21 23.50
CA VAL A 648 5.27 10.53 23.69
C VAL A 648 6.30 10.49 24.81
N GLU A 649 7.42 11.14 24.59
CA GLU A 649 8.47 11.38 25.57
C GLU A 649 8.93 12.84 25.47
N LEU A 650 8.99 13.52 26.62
CA LEU A 650 9.51 14.87 26.77
C LEU A 650 10.85 14.78 27.48
N LEU A 651 11.91 15.25 26.82
CA LEU A 651 13.29 15.15 27.31
C LEU A 651 13.85 16.54 27.62
N VAL A 652 14.62 16.65 28.71
CA VAL A 652 15.33 17.86 29.12
C VAL A 652 16.82 17.58 29.33
N PRO A 653 17.70 18.59 29.24
CA PRO A 653 19.13 18.38 29.46
C PRO A 653 19.42 17.80 30.85
N ARG A 654 20.30 16.80 30.91
CA ARG A 654 20.73 16.19 32.17
C ARG A 654 21.48 17.19 33.03
N GLN A 655 21.16 17.21 34.32
CA GLN A 655 21.88 18.04 35.29
C GLN A 655 23.16 17.38 35.83
N SER A 656 23.32 16.08 35.61
CA SER A 656 24.46 15.30 36.09
C SER A 656 24.98 14.34 35.02
N THR A 657 26.28 14.09 35.04
CA THR A 657 26.90 13.15 34.10
C THR A 657 26.36 11.73 34.34
N PRO A 658 25.85 11.04 33.31
CA PRO A 658 25.31 9.69 33.42
C PRO A 658 26.38 8.70 33.93
N THR A 659 25.99 7.68 34.70
CA THR A 659 26.94 6.68 35.26
C THR A 659 26.98 5.39 34.45
N GLU A 660 26.06 5.24 33.50
CA GLU A 660 25.97 4.10 32.62
C GLU A 660 27.22 4.02 31.73
N ALA A 661 27.85 2.84 31.67
CA ALA A 661 29.08 2.63 30.91
C ALA A 661 28.94 3.06 29.44
N ILE A 662 27.80 2.79 28.82
CA ILE A 662 27.52 3.17 27.43
C ILE A 662 27.57 4.69 27.21
N CYS A 663 27.18 5.48 28.20
CA CYS A 663 27.23 6.93 28.12
C CYS A 663 28.63 7.47 28.43
N GLN A 664 29.36 6.83 29.34
CA GLN A 664 30.76 7.16 29.59
C GLN A 664 31.62 6.93 28.34
N ASP A 665 31.39 5.81 27.64
CA ASP A 665 32.09 5.50 26.38
C ASP A 665 31.78 6.53 25.30
N PHE A 666 30.51 6.89 25.10
CA PHE A 666 30.09 7.92 24.13
C PHE A 666 30.71 9.29 24.44
N LEU A 667 30.61 9.75 25.69
CA LEU A 667 31.14 11.06 26.09
C LEU A 667 32.67 11.11 26.01
N ALA A 668 33.36 10.02 26.36
CA ALA A 668 34.81 9.91 26.23
C ALA A 668 35.26 9.94 24.76
N GLN A 669 34.54 9.25 23.88
CA GLN A 669 34.83 9.26 22.45
C GLN A 669 34.70 10.68 21.87
N TYR A 670 33.61 11.38 22.18
CA TYR A 670 33.40 12.74 21.69
C TYR A 670 34.40 13.75 22.27
N ALA A 671 34.78 13.61 23.55
CA ALA A 671 35.81 14.45 24.16
C ALA A 671 37.18 14.29 23.48
N ALA A 672 37.49 13.10 22.98
CA ALA A 672 38.74 12.82 22.25
C ALA A 672 38.73 13.30 20.78
N GLU A 673 37.55 13.47 20.18
CA GLU A 673 37.36 13.98 18.81
C GLU A 673 37.25 15.52 18.75
N GLY A 674 37.07 16.17 19.90
CA GLY A 674 36.98 17.63 20.06
C GLY A 674 38.32 18.35 20.33
N GLU A 675 39.45 17.63 20.38
CA GLU A 675 40.83 18.15 20.28
C GLU A 675 41.36 18.01 18.85
#